data_AF-A0A917WXQ4-F1
#
_entry.id   AF-A0A917WXQ4-F1
#
_cell.length_a   1.000
_cell.length_b   1.000
_cell.length_c   1.000
_cell.angle_alpha   90.00
_cell.angle_beta   90.00
_cell.angle_gamma   90.00
#
_symmetry.space_group_name_H-M   'P 1'
#
loop_
_entity.id
_entity.type
_entity.pdbx_description
1 polymer ?
#
loop_
_entity_poly.entity_id
_entity_poly.type
_entity_poly.pdbx_seq_one_letter_code
_entity_poly.pdbx_strand_id
1 'polypeptide(L)'
;MRRRTVWTVRLATAAVVVGSLVVSTASGGTAHRPVAPPATVVDWSAERQTVDGFGGAFPFHKAGALQRLGEPLTSQMLDMVFDDQSGIGLDIVRVMVGDGGVGVWGDQLYDGPTQTIEPEPGRFVWDLPDWAQRKADFDAYQVWLMREAQARGVETILASVWSPPAWMKQNNSVISSGPSGPPNKLRPDMYQAFADYLAEYVLGYEREFGIRITHISPTNEPDITTGYSSCQWTAEELRVLVRDHLGPTFARRGVDAKIVLGEGVGFHEGFALPAISDPAANRHVDVVAAHGYSGLIDAATRATPTAFTTSHALGKTIWQTEYMNQGAPRDRLFVNNTISDGLRYATLIGNLFDETRLNAYFWWWPVANNGADGSDLIRLVNTGTPQSGNPTENGQYRIFKRYYAFGQYSRFLDPGDVMIGATRAPAPGVTVTAYKDEATHDFTIVVVNNNPDDVPLAVDLAGGFPLPPETRNDCKKGGWAAFVNPAFRNQGECVSYVTAGKGPISSVVPYRTSANENMKKLADIRTHGRSFSTTLRGQSVTTFVPKWSELPALPDRKDVFSTYLAEENDGQSAGLRIVTTPEHGKVVTRVRDGSHLRWTNVNFADGSAAGFADQKGQLRLHATVAPKAGGVIEARIDSPNGPLVGSMTVPPGSGTDWVTATTWIDTSPDAANGFHDLYLVFTGGDGTLFAVDRAEFSD
;
A
#
# COMPACT_ATOMS: atom_id res chain seq x y z
N MET A 1 -15.63 -58.43 -50.78
CA MET A 1 -14.55 -57.50 -50.35
C MET A 1 -15.20 -56.18 -49.94
N ARG A 2 -15.07 -55.70 -48.69
CA ARG A 2 -15.64 -54.40 -48.20
C ARG A 2 -17.20 -54.35 -48.24
N ARG A 3 -17.93 -53.52 -47.46
CA ARG A 3 -17.60 -52.64 -46.31
C ARG A 3 -18.88 -52.30 -45.52
N ARG A 4 -18.70 -51.93 -44.24
CA ARG A 4 -19.55 -51.05 -43.41
C ARG A 4 -20.98 -51.52 -43.08
N THR A 5 -21.18 -51.82 -41.80
CA THR A 5 -22.50 -51.80 -41.16
C THR A 5 -22.55 -50.63 -40.18
N VAL A 6 -23.52 -49.75 -40.36
CA VAL A 6 -24.06 -48.80 -39.37
C VAL A 6 -25.57 -48.89 -39.57
N TRP A 7 -26.35 -49.15 -38.52
CA TRP A 7 -27.76 -48.73 -38.40
C TRP A 7 -28.20 -48.81 -36.93
N THR A 8 -29.36 -48.23 -36.65
CA THR A 8 -29.66 -47.54 -35.40
C THR A 8 -30.99 -48.02 -34.77
N VAL A 9 -31.20 -47.64 -33.49
CA VAL A 9 -32.51 -47.22 -32.91
C VAL A 9 -33.52 -48.30 -32.43
N ARG A 10 -33.56 -48.39 -31.07
CA ARG A 10 -34.69 -48.22 -30.12
C ARG A 10 -35.90 -49.19 -30.02
N LEU A 11 -36.32 -49.27 -28.75
CA LEU A 11 -37.69 -49.26 -28.18
C LEU A 11 -38.51 -50.56 -28.07
N ALA A 12 -38.75 -50.97 -26.83
CA ALA A 12 -40.08 -51.37 -26.34
C ALA A 12 -40.22 -50.98 -24.85
N THR A 13 -41.39 -50.47 -24.47
CA THR A 13 -41.73 -49.96 -23.13
C THR A 13 -42.39 -51.03 -22.25
N ALA A 14 -42.25 -50.91 -20.92
CA ALA A 14 -43.23 -51.39 -19.95
C ALA A 14 -43.20 -50.48 -18.70
N ALA A 15 -44.36 -50.06 -18.22
CA ALA A 15 -44.51 -49.14 -17.09
C ALA A 15 -45.24 -49.83 -15.92
N VAL A 16 -44.77 -49.64 -14.68
CA VAL A 16 -45.53 -49.92 -13.45
C VAL A 16 -45.11 -48.97 -12.31
N VAL A 17 -46.11 -48.46 -11.58
CA VAL A 17 -46.04 -47.75 -10.28
C VAL A 17 -47.41 -47.99 -9.58
N VAL A 18 -47.59 -47.99 -8.26
CA VAL A 18 -46.76 -47.64 -7.08
C VAL A 18 -46.95 -48.74 -6.00
N GLY A 19 -45.99 -48.96 -5.08
CA GLY A 19 -46.21 -49.90 -3.96
C GLY A 19 -45.11 -49.93 -2.89
N SER A 20 -45.19 -49.00 -1.93
CA SER A 20 -44.26 -48.78 -0.81
C SER A 20 -43.80 -50.01 -0.01
N LEU A 21 -42.51 -50.04 0.35
CA LEU A 21 -42.03 -50.68 1.58
C LEU A 21 -40.75 -49.99 2.08
N VAL A 22 -40.79 -49.51 3.33
CA VAL A 22 -39.65 -48.84 3.98
C VAL A 22 -38.71 -49.91 4.54
N VAL A 23 -37.44 -49.88 4.13
CA VAL A 23 -36.37 -50.63 4.77
C VAL A 23 -35.32 -49.63 5.24
N SER A 24 -35.11 -49.57 6.56
CA SER A 24 -34.04 -48.78 7.17
C SER A 24 -32.69 -49.46 6.92
N THR A 25 -31.81 -48.80 6.18
CA THR A 25 -30.39 -49.17 6.12
C THR A 25 -29.58 -48.15 6.92
N ALA A 26 -28.98 -48.60 8.02
CA ALA A 26 -28.08 -47.78 8.81
C ALA A 26 -26.85 -47.40 7.97
N SER A 27 -26.62 -46.11 7.75
CA SER A 27 -25.40 -45.62 7.12
C SER A 27 -24.25 -45.76 8.11
N GLY A 28 -23.33 -46.68 7.82
CA GLY A 28 -22.06 -46.77 8.55
C GLY A 28 -21.29 -45.47 8.39
N GLY A 29 -21.08 -44.75 9.50
CA GLY A 29 -20.32 -43.51 9.50
C GLY A 29 -18.86 -43.76 9.16
N THR A 30 -18.45 -43.42 7.94
CA THR A 30 -17.04 -43.25 7.62
C THR A 30 -16.53 -42.05 8.40
N ALA A 31 -15.67 -42.28 9.39
CA ALA A 31 -14.98 -41.20 10.08
C ALA A 31 -14.22 -40.37 9.02
N HIS A 32 -14.66 -39.14 8.80
CA HIS A 32 -13.90 -38.19 7.99
C HIS A 32 -12.53 -38.03 8.66
N ARG A 33 -11.48 -38.51 8.00
CA ARG A 33 -10.13 -38.07 8.34
C ARG A 33 -10.15 -36.55 8.16
N PRO A 34 -9.77 -35.74 9.15
CA PRO A 34 -9.69 -34.30 8.96
C PRO A 34 -8.78 -34.04 7.78
N VAL A 35 -9.28 -33.29 6.80
CA VAL A 35 -8.48 -32.84 5.66
C VAL A 35 -7.36 -31.98 6.25
N ALA A 36 -6.12 -32.28 5.90
CA ALA A 36 -4.99 -31.46 6.34
C ALA A 36 -5.21 -30.01 5.88
N PRO A 37 -4.89 -29.00 6.72
CA PRO A 37 -5.05 -27.62 6.32
C PRO A 37 -4.22 -27.33 5.06
N PRO A 38 -4.66 -26.38 4.21
CA PRO A 38 -3.80 -25.75 3.22
C PRO A 38 -2.41 -25.46 3.78
N ALA A 39 -1.37 -25.81 3.04
CA ALA A 39 0.01 -25.64 3.47
C ALA A 39 0.78 -24.77 2.47
N THR A 40 1.58 -23.83 2.98
CA THR A 40 2.60 -23.15 2.19
C THR A 40 3.99 -23.57 2.65
N VAL A 41 4.83 -23.96 1.69
CA VAL A 41 6.25 -24.20 1.92
C VAL A 41 6.98 -22.94 1.52
N VAL A 42 7.75 -22.37 2.44
CA VAL A 42 8.67 -21.25 2.19
C VAL A 42 10.09 -21.81 2.17
N ASP A 43 10.87 -21.53 1.14
CA ASP A 43 12.19 -22.12 0.91
C ASP A 43 13.27 -21.04 0.87
N TRP A 44 14.08 -20.96 1.94
CA TRP A 44 15.15 -19.97 2.11
C TRP A 44 16.25 -20.02 1.03
N SER A 45 16.44 -21.17 0.38
CA SER A 45 17.44 -21.38 -0.68
C SER A 45 16.88 -21.09 -2.06
N ALA A 46 15.56 -20.92 -2.20
CA ALA A 46 14.90 -20.60 -3.47
C ALA A 46 14.92 -19.08 -3.72
N GLU A 47 16.11 -18.48 -3.74
CA GLU A 47 16.33 -17.04 -3.95
C GLU A 47 15.80 -16.54 -5.30
N ARG A 48 15.36 -15.28 -5.31
CA ARG A 48 14.85 -14.57 -6.48
C ARG A 48 15.50 -13.19 -6.58
N GLN A 49 14.73 -12.14 -6.80
CA GLN A 49 15.24 -10.78 -6.88
C GLN A 49 15.37 -10.12 -5.49
N THR A 50 16.32 -9.20 -5.38
CA THR A 50 16.49 -8.30 -4.23
C THR A 50 15.40 -7.23 -4.20
N VAL A 51 14.99 -6.81 -3.01
CA VAL A 51 14.14 -5.66 -2.75
C VAL A 51 15.03 -4.42 -2.72
N ASP A 52 14.77 -3.46 -3.59
CA ASP A 52 15.46 -2.16 -3.62
C ASP A 52 14.77 -1.13 -2.69
N GLY A 53 13.57 -1.45 -2.19
CA GLY A 53 12.82 -0.68 -1.18
C GLY A 53 11.39 -0.31 -1.60
N PHE A 54 10.68 0.37 -0.71
CA PHE A 54 9.34 0.89 -0.91
C PHE A 54 9.34 2.42 -0.86
N GLY A 55 8.77 3.03 -1.89
CA GLY A 55 8.91 4.46 -2.13
C GLY A 55 7.61 5.26 -2.07
N GLY A 56 7.78 6.58 -2.03
CA GLY A 56 6.69 7.55 -2.09
C GLY A 56 7.11 8.83 -2.81
N ALA A 57 6.27 9.37 -3.68
CA ALA A 57 6.55 10.64 -4.34
C ALA A 57 5.94 11.84 -3.61
N PHE A 58 6.68 12.95 -3.61
CA PHE A 58 6.24 14.22 -3.02
C PHE A 58 6.47 15.45 -3.94
N PRO A 59 6.29 15.33 -5.28
CA PRO A 59 6.38 16.49 -6.16
C PRO A 59 5.20 17.45 -5.92
N PHE A 60 5.11 18.50 -6.73
CA PHE A 60 3.92 19.36 -6.80
C PHE A 60 3.49 19.93 -5.43
N HIS A 61 4.48 20.40 -4.68
CA HIS A 61 4.36 20.99 -3.34
C HIS A 61 3.73 20.08 -2.26
N LYS A 62 3.61 18.75 -2.45
CA LYS A 62 3.11 17.84 -1.39
C LYS A 62 4.06 17.78 -0.18
N ALA A 63 5.36 17.94 -0.40
CA ALA A 63 6.32 18.23 0.68
C ALA A 63 5.94 19.50 1.50
N GLY A 64 5.46 20.56 0.84
CA GLY A 64 5.04 21.80 1.52
C GLY A 64 3.74 21.64 2.30
N ALA A 65 2.82 20.80 1.83
CA ALA A 65 1.60 20.48 2.57
C ALA A 65 1.89 19.82 3.92
N LEU A 66 2.89 18.92 3.97
CA LEU A 66 3.38 18.33 5.23
C LEU A 66 4.02 19.37 6.17
N GLN A 67 4.88 20.25 5.64
CA GLN A 67 5.57 21.24 6.44
C GLN A 67 4.61 22.27 7.07
N ARG A 68 3.51 22.62 6.36
CA ARG A 68 2.53 23.61 6.82
C ARG A 68 1.57 23.13 7.91
N LEU A 69 1.48 21.82 8.17
CA LEU A 69 0.69 21.30 9.31
C LEU A 69 1.17 21.87 10.65
N GLY A 70 2.47 22.16 10.75
CA GLY A 70 3.11 22.61 11.98
C GLY A 70 3.27 21.49 13.00
N GLU A 71 4.09 21.74 14.03
CA GLU A 71 4.33 20.75 15.07
C GLU A 71 3.19 20.69 16.09
N PRO A 72 2.84 19.49 16.62
CA PRO A 72 3.55 18.21 16.49
C PRO A 72 3.17 17.36 15.26
N LEU A 73 2.24 17.85 14.42
CA LEU A 73 1.63 17.06 13.34
C LEU A 73 2.58 16.82 12.17
N THR A 74 3.44 17.79 11.84
CA THR A 74 4.48 17.64 10.81
C THR A 74 5.42 16.49 11.15
N SER A 75 6.02 16.46 12.35
CA SER A 75 6.83 15.33 12.79
C SER A 75 6.04 14.03 12.84
N GLN A 76 4.80 14.05 13.36
CA GLN A 76 3.95 12.86 13.40
C GLN A 76 3.67 12.26 12.00
N MET A 77 3.41 13.09 10.98
CA MET A 77 3.22 12.60 9.60
C MET A 77 4.51 12.04 9.00
N LEU A 78 5.65 12.67 9.26
CA LEU A 78 6.95 12.19 8.80
C LEU A 78 7.32 10.86 9.45
N ASP A 79 7.07 10.70 10.75
CA ASP A 79 7.26 9.44 11.47
C ASP A 79 6.33 8.35 10.91
N MET A 80 5.04 8.66 10.72
CA MET A 80 4.10 7.72 10.09
C MET A 80 4.51 7.25 8.69
N VAL A 81 5.22 8.08 7.92
CA VAL A 81 5.69 7.72 6.57
C VAL A 81 7.05 7.01 6.61
N PHE A 82 8.05 7.57 7.28
CA PHE A 82 9.46 7.18 7.13
C PHE A 82 10.03 6.35 8.29
N ASP A 83 9.38 6.31 9.46
CA ASP A 83 9.83 5.48 10.59
C ASP A 83 9.08 4.14 10.59
N ASP A 84 9.80 3.03 10.71
CA ASP A 84 9.25 1.68 10.81
C ASP A 84 8.76 1.38 12.25
N GLN A 85 9.29 2.07 13.25
CA GLN A 85 8.91 1.86 14.65
C GLN A 85 7.49 2.36 14.93
N SER A 86 7.09 3.50 14.33
CA SER A 86 5.79 4.14 14.53
C SER A 86 4.93 4.32 13.28
N GLY A 87 5.45 4.01 12.09
CA GLY A 87 4.82 4.24 10.79
C GLY A 87 4.87 3.03 9.84
N ILE A 88 5.05 3.32 8.55
CA ILE A 88 5.17 2.30 7.48
C ILE A 88 6.56 2.18 6.86
N GLY A 89 7.56 2.96 7.31
CA GLY A 89 8.95 2.88 6.83
C GLY A 89 9.10 2.93 5.31
N LEU A 90 9.11 4.12 4.69
CA LEU A 90 9.47 4.25 3.27
C LEU A 90 10.97 4.45 3.09
N ASP A 91 11.60 3.58 2.30
CA ASP A 91 13.04 3.59 2.01
C ASP A 91 13.46 4.57 0.91
N ILE A 92 12.48 5.07 0.14
CA ILE A 92 12.75 5.88 -1.06
C ILE A 92 11.83 7.10 -1.16
N VAL A 93 12.44 8.28 -1.29
CA VAL A 93 11.73 9.52 -1.61
C VAL A 93 11.86 9.83 -3.10
N ARG A 94 10.74 10.03 -3.80
CA ARG A 94 10.69 10.53 -5.18
C ARG A 94 10.33 12.02 -5.22
N VAL A 95 11.20 12.85 -5.80
CA VAL A 95 11.04 14.32 -5.93
C VAL A 95 11.00 14.76 -7.39
N MET A 96 10.50 15.97 -7.63
CA MET A 96 10.54 16.61 -8.95
C MET A 96 11.87 17.34 -9.17
N VAL A 97 12.54 17.06 -10.28
CA VAL A 97 13.54 17.99 -10.83
C VAL A 97 12.80 19.23 -11.34
N GLY A 98 12.98 20.37 -10.68
CA GLY A 98 12.22 21.59 -10.97
C GLY A 98 12.47 22.14 -12.37
N ASP A 99 11.41 22.56 -13.05
CA ASP A 99 11.44 22.98 -14.46
C ASP A 99 11.31 24.50 -14.66
N GLY A 100 11.10 25.25 -13.56
CA GLY A 100 10.99 26.70 -13.59
C GLY A 100 9.63 27.22 -14.07
N GLY A 101 8.61 26.36 -14.23
CA GLY A 101 7.25 26.72 -14.64
C GLY A 101 6.45 27.59 -13.66
N VAL A 102 7.10 28.21 -12.67
CA VAL A 102 6.47 28.96 -11.60
C VAL A 102 5.64 30.12 -12.18
N GLY A 103 4.32 30.08 -11.96
CA GLY A 103 3.37 31.04 -12.53
C GLY A 103 2.89 30.74 -13.95
N VAL A 104 3.31 29.62 -14.56
CA VAL A 104 2.79 29.11 -15.85
C VAL A 104 1.58 28.21 -15.64
N TRP A 105 1.63 27.34 -14.63
CA TRP A 105 0.55 26.42 -14.27
C TRP A 105 0.55 26.15 -12.76
N GLY A 106 -0.56 25.62 -12.26
CA GLY A 106 -0.71 25.28 -10.84
C GLY A 106 -0.76 26.50 -9.93
N ASP A 107 -0.53 26.27 -8.63
CA ASP A 107 -0.37 27.28 -7.61
C ASP A 107 0.93 27.04 -6.80
N GLN A 108 1.47 28.10 -6.19
CA GLN A 108 2.80 28.08 -5.54
C GLN A 108 2.81 27.46 -4.13
N LEU A 109 1.65 27.03 -3.61
CA LEU A 109 1.49 26.52 -2.24
C LEU A 109 1.09 25.04 -2.23
N TYR A 110 0.15 24.63 -3.07
CA TYR A 110 -0.57 23.36 -2.91
C TYR A 110 -0.41 22.37 -4.08
N ASP A 111 -0.31 22.84 -5.33
CA ASP A 111 -0.19 21.99 -6.52
C ASP A 111 0.46 22.74 -7.70
N GLY A 112 1.77 22.60 -7.91
CA GLY A 112 2.50 23.40 -8.91
C GLY A 112 3.98 23.03 -9.11
N PRO A 113 4.66 23.65 -10.10
CA PRO A 113 6.03 23.34 -10.46
C PRO A 113 7.06 23.95 -9.49
N THR A 114 8.19 23.28 -9.32
CA THR A 114 9.33 23.77 -8.52
C THR A 114 10.33 24.58 -9.36
N GLN A 115 11.18 25.35 -8.69
CA GLN A 115 12.19 26.20 -9.32
C GLN A 115 13.26 25.35 -10.02
N THR A 116 13.68 25.77 -11.22
CA THR A 116 14.79 25.12 -11.94
C THR A 116 16.14 25.68 -11.50
N ILE A 117 17.17 24.84 -11.57
CA ILE A 117 18.56 25.21 -11.32
C ILE A 117 19.17 26.02 -12.47
N GLU A 118 18.56 26.04 -13.65
CA GLU A 118 19.07 26.72 -14.86
C GLU A 118 17.94 27.49 -15.59
N PRO A 119 17.48 28.62 -15.03
CA PRO A 119 16.36 29.39 -15.59
C PRO A 119 16.64 30.01 -16.95
N GLU A 120 17.91 30.24 -17.29
CA GLU A 120 18.38 30.80 -18.55
C GLU A 120 19.59 30.00 -19.08
N PRO A 121 19.80 29.90 -20.41
CA PRO A 121 20.86 29.08 -20.98
C PRO A 121 22.25 29.40 -20.42
N GLY A 122 22.91 28.39 -19.82
CA GLY A 122 24.26 28.50 -19.26
C GLY A 122 24.35 29.33 -17.97
N ARG A 123 23.23 29.60 -17.30
CA ARG A 123 23.16 30.42 -16.08
C ARG A 123 22.55 29.63 -14.93
N PHE A 124 23.39 28.89 -14.21
CA PHE A 124 22.95 28.16 -13.02
C PHE A 124 22.66 29.11 -11.85
N VAL A 125 21.68 28.75 -11.01
CA VAL A 125 21.28 29.58 -9.86
C VAL A 125 22.38 29.71 -8.80
N TRP A 126 23.29 28.75 -8.72
CA TRP A 126 24.44 28.76 -7.79
C TRP A 126 25.51 29.78 -8.15
N ASP A 127 25.64 30.12 -9.43
CA ASP A 127 26.64 31.07 -9.94
C ASP A 127 26.16 32.54 -9.82
N LEU A 128 24.96 32.76 -9.29
CA LEU A 128 24.37 34.08 -9.15
C LEU A 128 24.97 34.85 -7.95
N PRO A 129 25.25 36.16 -8.08
CA PRO A 129 25.77 36.97 -6.97
C PRO A 129 24.87 37.02 -5.72
N ASP A 130 23.57 36.75 -5.88
CA ASP A 130 22.54 36.69 -4.85
C ASP A 130 22.21 35.26 -4.37
N TRP A 131 22.96 34.24 -4.82
CA TRP A 131 22.70 32.84 -4.47
C TRP A 131 22.70 32.60 -2.96
N ALA A 132 23.72 33.11 -2.25
CA ALA A 132 23.87 32.91 -0.81
C ALA A 132 22.67 33.42 0.01
N GLN A 133 21.98 34.45 -0.48
CA GLN A 133 20.79 35.03 0.14
C GLN A 133 19.53 34.23 -0.20
N ARG A 134 19.43 33.67 -1.41
CA ARG A 134 18.23 32.98 -1.92
C ARG A 134 18.22 31.47 -1.70
N LYS A 135 19.37 30.89 -1.38
CA LYS A 135 19.58 29.45 -1.17
C LYS A 135 18.62 28.83 -0.14
N ALA A 136 18.20 29.58 0.88
CA ALA A 136 17.26 29.08 1.89
C ALA A 136 15.84 28.91 1.34
N ASP A 137 15.44 29.71 0.35
CA ASP A 137 14.11 29.69 -0.27
C ASP A 137 14.06 28.78 -1.52
N PHE A 138 15.23 28.43 -2.08
CA PHE A 138 15.32 27.62 -3.29
C PHE A 138 14.92 26.15 -3.03
N ASP A 139 13.85 25.71 -3.70
CA ASP A 139 13.25 24.37 -3.56
C ASP A 139 13.05 23.92 -2.10
N ALA A 140 12.76 24.89 -1.23
CA ALA A 140 12.83 24.74 0.24
C ALA A 140 12.00 23.55 0.77
N TYR A 141 10.83 23.28 0.17
CA TYR A 141 9.98 22.16 0.57
C TYR A 141 10.59 20.78 0.26
N GLN A 142 11.15 20.56 -0.94
CA GLN A 142 11.76 19.26 -1.26
C GLN A 142 13.10 19.09 -0.54
N VAL A 143 13.90 20.16 -0.43
CA VAL A 143 15.16 20.19 0.35
C VAL A 143 14.90 19.88 1.84
N TRP A 144 13.82 20.41 2.41
CA TRP A 144 13.38 20.07 3.76
C TRP A 144 12.97 18.60 3.88
N LEU A 145 12.05 18.13 3.02
CA LEU A 145 11.54 16.75 3.10
C LEU A 145 12.66 15.71 2.94
N MET A 146 13.59 15.92 2.01
CA MET A 146 14.72 15.02 1.81
C MET A 146 15.60 14.92 3.06
N ARG A 147 15.80 16.03 3.80
CA ARG A 147 16.52 16.03 5.09
C ARG A 147 15.75 15.34 6.21
N GLU A 148 14.43 15.53 6.28
CA GLU A 148 13.57 14.87 7.27
C GLU A 148 13.49 13.35 7.07
N ALA A 149 13.51 12.91 5.81
CA ALA A 149 13.59 11.50 5.44
C ALA A 149 14.98 10.93 5.76
N GLN A 150 16.06 11.61 5.39
CA GLN A 150 17.43 11.21 5.75
C GLN A 150 17.64 11.12 7.27
N ALA A 151 17.05 12.04 8.05
CA ALA A 151 17.07 12.00 9.51
C ALA A 151 16.35 10.78 10.11
N ARG A 152 15.50 10.10 9.33
CA ARG A 152 14.78 8.86 9.65
C ARG A 152 15.37 7.62 8.98
N GLY A 153 16.55 7.73 8.37
CA GLY A 153 17.28 6.59 7.78
C GLY A 153 17.11 6.43 6.26
N VAL A 154 16.35 7.29 5.59
CA VAL A 154 16.14 7.20 4.13
C VAL A 154 17.38 7.63 3.36
N GLU A 155 18.12 6.65 2.83
CA GLU A 155 19.30 6.90 2.00
C GLU A 155 18.97 7.10 0.51
N THR A 156 17.81 6.62 0.04
CA THR A 156 17.49 6.61 -1.39
C THR A 156 16.61 7.79 -1.79
N ILE A 157 17.11 8.61 -2.73
CA ILE A 157 16.39 9.74 -3.32
C ILE A 157 16.37 9.56 -4.84
N LEU A 158 15.16 9.50 -5.41
CA LEU A 158 14.90 9.51 -6.85
C LEU A 158 14.42 10.90 -7.28
N ALA A 159 15.19 11.60 -8.12
CA ALA A 159 14.73 12.83 -8.76
C ALA A 159 14.21 12.55 -10.18
N SER A 160 12.94 12.84 -10.45
CA SER A 160 12.30 12.60 -11.77
C SER A 160 11.98 13.91 -12.49
N VAL A 161 12.22 13.96 -13.81
CA VAL A 161 11.97 15.15 -14.64
C VAL A 161 10.61 15.07 -15.34
N TRP A 162 9.64 15.84 -14.88
CA TRP A 162 8.38 16.04 -15.63
C TRP A 162 8.57 16.89 -16.88
N SER A 163 9.46 17.87 -16.84
CA SER A 163 9.75 18.75 -17.98
C SER A 163 11.18 19.29 -17.90
N PRO A 164 11.93 19.33 -19.01
CA PRO A 164 13.09 20.22 -19.12
C PRO A 164 12.66 21.70 -19.00
N PRO A 165 13.57 22.61 -18.61
CA PRO A 165 13.32 24.05 -18.64
C PRO A 165 12.77 24.52 -19.99
N ALA A 166 11.83 25.47 -19.96
CA ALA A 166 11.07 25.91 -21.13
C ALA A 166 11.95 26.22 -22.36
N TRP A 167 13.08 26.93 -22.15
CA TRP A 167 14.00 27.34 -23.21
C TRP A 167 14.69 26.18 -23.95
N MET A 168 14.75 24.98 -23.35
CA MET A 168 15.28 23.78 -24.01
C MET A 168 14.26 23.10 -24.94
N LYS A 169 12.96 23.45 -24.85
CA LYS A 169 11.86 22.73 -25.50
C LYS A 169 11.39 23.38 -26.81
N GLN A 170 10.82 22.58 -27.70
CA GLN A 170 10.38 23.01 -29.04
C GLN A 170 9.19 23.98 -28.99
N ASN A 171 8.37 23.91 -27.95
CA ASN A 171 7.25 24.81 -27.69
C ASN A 171 7.57 25.97 -26.73
N ASN A 172 8.82 26.10 -26.28
CA ASN A 172 9.26 27.11 -25.31
C ASN A 172 8.36 27.19 -24.05
N SER A 173 7.89 26.04 -23.56
CA SER A 173 6.94 25.93 -22.44
C SER A 173 7.12 24.61 -21.69
N VAL A 174 6.97 24.60 -20.36
CA VAL A 174 7.03 23.37 -19.56
C VAL A 174 5.76 22.51 -19.70
N ILE A 175 4.64 23.10 -20.12
CA ILE A 175 3.34 22.44 -20.35
C ILE A 175 3.00 22.32 -21.83
N SER A 176 1.99 21.52 -22.16
CA SER A 176 1.43 21.41 -23.52
C SER A 176 0.92 22.74 -24.08
N SER A 177 1.13 22.95 -25.38
CA SER A 177 0.48 24.01 -26.15
C SER A 177 -0.81 23.53 -26.87
N GLY A 178 -1.34 22.37 -26.49
CA GLY A 178 -2.47 21.70 -27.15
C GLY A 178 -2.07 21.00 -28.45
N PRO A 179 -2.99 20.25 -29.08
CA PRO A 179 -2.70 19.41 -30.27
C PRO A 179 -2.32 20.20 -31.53
N SER A 180 -2.60 21.51 -31.56
CA SER A 180 -2.25 22.41 -32.68
C SER A 180 -1.02 23.27 -32.39
N GLY A 181 -0.41 23.15 -31.21
CA GLY A 181 0.79 23.90 -30.84
C GLY A 181 2.08 23.24 -31.34
N PRO A 182 3.25 23.87 -31.13
CA PRO A 182 4.53 23.23 -31.40
C PRO A 182 4.71 21.98 -30.49
N PRO A 183 5.55 21.00 -30.87
CA PRO A 183 5.69 19.76 -30.12
C PRO A 183 6.12 20.01 -28.66
N ASN A 184 5.47 19.30 -27.73
CA ASN A 184 5.80 19.35 -26.31
C ASN A 184 7.04 18.49 -25.99
N LYS A 185 8.16 18.75 -26.68
CA LYS A 185 9.37 17.92 -26.69
C LYS A 185 10.63 18.71 -26.38
N LEU A 186 11.66 18.05 -25.85
CA LEU A 186 13.02 18.58 -25.86
C LEU A 186 13.47 18.80 -27.32
N ARG A 187 14.25 19.85 -27.58
CA ARG A 187 14.89 20.03 -28.89
C ARG A 187 16.11 19.10 -29.04
N PRO A 188 16.31 18.46 -30.21
CA PRO A 188 17.47 17.58 -30.44
C PRO A 188 18.84 18.26 -30.21
N ASP A 189 18.96 19.56 -30.52
CA ASP A 189 20.19 20.31 -30.31
C ASP A 189 20.48 20.66 -28.83
N MET A 190 19.54 20.38 -27.92
CA MET A 190 19.67 20.62 -26.48
C MET A 190 20.01 19.36 -25.68
N TYR A 191 20.17 18.19 -26.30
CA TYR A 191 20.40 16.93 -25.57
C TYR A 191 21.66 16.96 -24.69
N GLN A 192 22.74 17.60 -25.17
CA GLN A 192 23.95 17.77 -24.37
C GLN A 192 23.74 18.74 -23.20
N ALA A 193 23.10 19.88 -23.43
CA ALA A 193 22.79 20.86 -22.39
C ALA A 193 21.89 20.25 -21.30
N PHE A 194 20.89 19.46 -21.69
CA PHE A 194 20.03 18.73 -20.75
C PHE A 194 20.79 17.65 -19.97
N ALA A 195 21.76 16.95 -20.58
CA ALA A 195 22.64 16.03 -19.87
C ALA A 195 23.56 16.74 -18.85
N ASP A 196 24.13 17.90 -19.21
CA ASP A 196 24.94 18.70 -18.30
C ASP A 196 24.09 19.33 -17.17
N TYR A 197 22.83 19.70 -17.46
CA TYR A 197 21.82 20.14 -16.49
C TYR A 197 21.52 19.06 -15.44
N LEU A 198 21.22 17.83 -15.85
CA LEU A 198 20.94 16.73 -14.91
C LEU A 198 22.18 16.37 -14.08
N ALA A 199 23.38 16.43 -14.65
CA ALA A 199 24.62 16.25 -13.90
C ALA A 199 24.86 17.38 -12.89
N GLU A 200 24.53 18.64 -13.24
CA GLU A 200 24.63 19.77 -12.30
C GLU A 200 23.53 19.75 -11.24
N TYR A 201 22.36 19.16 -11.51
CA TYR A 201 21.35 18.93 -10.48
C TYR A 201 21.86 17.99 -9.38
N VAL A 202 22.40 16.82 -9.76
CA VAL A 202 22.96 15.87 -8.79
C VAL A 202 24.12 16.48 -8.00
N LEU A 203 25.14 17.00 -8.70
CA LEU A 203 26.35 17.54 -8.06
C LEU A 203 26.07 18.84 -7.28
N GLY A 204 25.11 19.65 -7.76
CA GLY A 204 24.67 20.88 -7.13
C GLY A 204 23.92 20.64 -5.83
N TYR A 205 23.00 19.66 -5.77
CA TYR A 205 22.27 19.36 -4.53
C TYR A 205 23.19 18.80 -3.43
N GLU A 206 24.19 17.99 -3.79
CA GLU A 206 25.20 17.53 -2.83
C GLU A 206 26.08 18.69 -2.35
N ARG A 207 26.63 19.49 -3.27
CA ARG A 207 27.49 20.65 -2.96
C ARG A 207 26.78 21.72 -2.15
N GLU A 208 25.55 22.06 -2.52
CA GLU A 208 24.83 23.19 -1.94
C GLU A 208 24.04 22.80 -0.69
N PHE A 209 23.33 21.67 -0.71
CA PHE A 209 22.42 21.29 0.36
C PHE A 209 22.91 20.13 1.24
N GLY A 210 23.99 19.45 0.86
CA GLY A 210 24.45 18.22 1.51
C GLY A 210 23.58 17.00 1.16
N ILE A 211 22.77 17.10 0.10
CA ILE A 211 21.77 16.08 -0.26
C ILE A 211 22.28 15.30 -1.47
N ARG A 212 22.69 14.04 -1.26
CA ARG A 212 23.09 13.13 -2.33
C ARG A 212 21.86 12.60 -3.06
N ILE A 213 21.60 13.10 -4.27
CA ILE A 213 20.61 12.49 -5.17
C ILE A 213 21.16 11.15 -5.65
N THR A 214 20.57 10.03 -5.22
CA THR A 214 21.13 8.69 -5.51
C THR A 214 20.66 8.11 -6.83
N HIS A 215 19.47 8.50 -7.30
CA HIS A 215 18.86 8.04 -8.54
C HIS A 215 18.25 9.24 -9.27
N ILE A 216 18.33 9.27 -10.60
CA ILE A 216 17.76 10.34 -11.41
C ILE A 216 17.14 9.80 -12.71
N SER A 217 15.93 10.26 -13.02
CA SER A 217 15.21 9.92 -14.25
C SER A 217 15.12 11.14 -15.18
N PRO A 218 15.49 11.01 -16.47
CA PRO A 218 15.45 12.11 -17.42
C PRO A 218 14.03 12.43 -17.94
N THR A 219 13.02 11.62 -17.59
CA THR A 219 11.63 11.83 -18.02
C THR A 219 10.63 11.13 -17.11
N ASN A 220 9.49 11.78 -16.84
CA ASN A 220 8.25 11.18 -16.36
C ASN A 220 7.27 11.06 -17.53
N GLU A 221 6.62 9.91 -17.69
CA GLU A 221 5.52 9.64 -18.65
C GLU A 221 5.77 10.22 -20.05
N PRO A 222 6.84 9.76 -20.74
CA PRO A 222 7.23 10.25 -22.06
C PRO A 222 6.14 10.08 -23.14
N ASP A 223 5.11 9.27 -22.88
CA ASP A 223 3.92 9.07 -23.70
C ASP A 223 2.83 10.15 -23.55
N ILE A 224 2.85 11.00 -22.52
CA ILE A 224 1.76 11.97 -22.27
C ILE A 224 2.12 13.43 -22.59
N THR A 225 1.09 14.27 -22.60
CA THR A 225 1.20 15.71 -22.81
C THR A 225 -0.02 16.38 -22.18
N THR A 226 0.23 17.26 -21.22
CA THR A 226 -0.78 17.68 -20.25
C THR A 226 -0.79 19.20 -20.05
N GLY A 227 -1.80 19.69 -19.30
CA GLY A 227 -1.86 21.09 -18.86
C GLY A 227 -0.93 21.41 -17.68
N TYR A 228 -0.14 20.43 -17.23
CA TYR A 228 0.92 20.56 -16.23
C TYR A 228 2.26 20.15 -16.87
N SER A 229 3.34 20.18 -16.08
CA SER A 229 4.69 19.82 -16.50
C SER A 229 4.73 18.46 -17.22
N SER A 230 5.11 18.46 -18.49
CA SER A 230 5.20 17.26 -19.31
C SER A 230 6.18 17.44 -20.48
N CYS A 231 6.87 16.37 -20.87
CA CYS A 231 7.76 16.36 -22.04
C CYS A 231 7.67 15.01 -22.75
N GLN A 232 7.30 15.01 -24.03
CA GLN A 232 7.22 13.79 -24.83
C GLN A 232 8.58 13.32 -25.28
N TRP A 233 8.76 12.00 -25.23
CA TRP A 233 9.89 11.31 -25.84
C TRP A 233 9.42 10.05 -26.56
N THR A 234 10.16 9.64 -27.57
CA THR A 234 10.14 8.26 -28.06
C THR A 234 11.23 7.47 -27.34
N ALA A 235 11.04 6.16 -27.23
CA ALA A 235 12.03 5.25 -26.65
C ALA A 235 13.39 5.31 -27.39
N GLU A 236 13.40 5.69 -28.67
CA GLU A 236 14.61 5.91 -29.48
C GLU A 236 15.32 7.23 -29.17
N GLU A 237 14.57 8.32 -28.93
CA GLU A 237 15.13 9.59 -28.47
C GLU A 237 15.76 9.43 -27.06
N LEU A 238 15.14 8.64 -26.18
CA LEU A 238 15.72 8.28 -24.87
C LEU A 238 17.00 7.45 -25.00
N ARG A 239 17.05 6.48 -25.93
CA ARG A 239 18.28 5.73 -26.24
C ARG A 239 19.41 6.67 -26.66
N VAL A 240 19.13 7.61 -27.57
CA VAL A 240 20.13 8.60 -28.03
C VAL A 240 20.60 9.49 -26.87
N LEU A 241 19.68 10.02 -26.05
CA LEU A 241 20.02 10.80 -24.86
C LEU A 241 20.98 10.04 -23.94
N VAL A 242 20.65 8.80 -23.57
CA VAL A 242 21.48 8.00 -22.65
C VAL A 242 22.83 7.62 -23.26
N ARG A 243 22.83 7.16 -24.52
CA ARG A 243 24.03 6.67 -25.22
C ARG A 243 25.08 7.76 -25.46
N ASP A 244 24.62 8.90 -25.98
CA ASP A 244 25.49 9.90 -26.61
C ASP A 244 25.72 11.11 -25.69
N HIS A 245 24.85 11.35 -24.71
CA HIS A 245 24.88 12.56 -23.87
C HIS A 245 24.92 12.26 -22.38
N LEU A 246 23.86 11.69 -21.79
CA LEU A 246 23.69 11.57 -20.33
C LEU A 246 24.74 10.64 -19.71
N GLY A 247 24.83 9.38 -20.15
CA GLY A 247 25.80 8.42 -19.63
C GLY A 247 27.27 8.87 -19.81
N PRO A 248 27.69 9.33 -21.00
CA PRO A 248 29.01 9.94 -21.20
C PRO A 248 29.27 11.18 -20.35
N THR A 249 28.25 11.97 -20.03
CA THR A 249 28.37 13.16 -19.17
C THR A 249 28.53 12.80 -17.71
N PHE A 250 27.76 11.82 -17.21
CA PHE A 250 27.88 11.32 -15.84
C PHE A 250 29.28 10.70 -15.63
N ALA A 251 29.73 9.84 -16.55
CA ALA A 251 31.07 9.26 -16.52
C ALA A 251 32.19 10.32 -16.62
N ARG A 252 32.03 11.37 -17.45
CA ARG A 252 33.00 12.48 -17.58
C ARG A 252 33.08 13.34 -16.33
N ARG A 253 31.94 13.59 -15.67
CA ARG A 253 31.81 14.52 -14.53
C ARG A 253 31.94 13.86 -13.17
N GLY A 254 32.01 12.52 -13.09
CA GLY A 254 32.06 11.78 -11.83
C GLY A 254 30.74 11.82 -11.08
N VAL A 255 29.62 11.66 -11.80
CA VAL A 255 28.28 11.63 -11.20
C VAL A 255 27.94 10.20 -10.80
N ASP A 256 27.84 9.96 -9.49
CA ASP A 256 27.52 8.64 -8.90
C ASP A 256 26.02 8.27 -8.97
N ALA A 257 25.14 9.20 -9.32
CA ALA A 257 23.69 8.95 -9.34
C ALA A 257 23.33 7.94 -10.45
N LYS A 258 22.57 6.92 -10.06
CA LYS A 258 22.07 5.90 -10.98
C LYS A 258 21.03 6.48 -11.94
N ILE A 259 21.11 6.10 -13.21
CA ILE A 259 20.14 6.52 -14.23
C ILE A 259 18.96 5.55 -14.24
N VAL A 260 17.79 6.09 -13.90
CA VAL A 260 16.50 5.40 -13.99
C VAL A 260 15.87 5.73 -15.34
N LEU A 261 15.40 4.73 -16.09
CA LEU A 261 14.88 4.95 -17.43
C LEU A 261 13.56 4.23 -17.69
N GLY A 262 12.62 4.93 -18.32
CA GLY A 262 11.33 4.39 -18.76
C GLY A 262 10.21 5.32 -18.32
N GLU A 263 9.74 5.15 -17.08
CA GLU A 263 8.66 5.91 -16.42
C GLU A 263 7.41 6.14 -17.30
N GLY A 264 7.12 5.22 -18.23
CA GLY A 264 5.91 5.28 -19.06
C GLY A 264 4.66 4.95 -18.26
N VAL A 265 3.51 5.50 -18.67
CA VAL A 265 2.20 5.33 -18.00
C VAL A 265 1.82 3.85 -17.82
N GLY A 266 2.21 3.02 -18.78
CA GLY A 266 1.94 1.58 -18.78
C GLY A 266 3.04 0.74 -18.14
N PHE A 267 2.63 -0.33 -17.44
CA PHE A 267 3.54 -1.19 -16.69
C PHE A 267 4.30 -2.18 -17.60
N HIS A 268 5.27 -1.68 -18.37
CA HIS A 268 6.12 -2.47 -19.27
C HIS A 268 7.44 -1.75 -19.65
N GLU A 269 8.47 -2.52 -20.06
CA GLU A 269 9.81 -2.02 -20.39
C GLU A 269 9.91 -1.14 -21.66
N GLY A 270 8.78 -0.75 -22.28
CA GLY A 270 8.74 -0.26 -23.67
C GLY A 270 9.57 1.00 -23.95
N PHE A 271 9.63 1.93 -23.00
CA PHE A 271 10.42 3.16 -23.13
C PHE A 271 11.90 2.99 -22.84
N ALA A 272 12.28 1.98 -22.05
CA ALA A 272 13.68 1.62 -21.81
C ALA A 272 14.24 0.66 -22.87
N LEU A 273 13.37 -0.12 -23.54
CA LEU A 273 13.75 -1.26 -24.38
C LEU A 273 14.84 -0.96 -25.43
N PRO A 274 14.78 0.14 -26.23
CA PRO A 274 15.84 0.44 -27.19
C PRO A 274 17.18 0.80 -26.51
N ALA A 275 17.15 1.42 -25.33
CA ALA A 275 18.34 1.77 -24.58
C ALA A 275 19.01 0.54 -23.96
N ILE A 276 18.25 -0.34 -23.31
CA ILE A 276 18.82 -1.57 -22.73
C ILE A 276 19.24 -2.58 -23.81
N SER A 277 18.65 -2.52 -25.00
CA SER A 277 19.04 -3.36 -26.14
C SER A 277 20.31 -2.88 -26.86
N ASP A 278 20.76 -1.64 -26.65
CA ASP A 278 21.99 -1.09 -27.22
C ASP A 278 23.12 -1.15 -26.17
N PRO A 279 24.17 -1.98 -26.36
CA PRO A 279 25.25 -2.12 -25.37
C PRO A 279 25.95 -0.80 -24.98
N ALA A 280 25.96 0.21 -25.85
CA ALA A 280 26.58 1.50 -25.55
C ALA A 280 25.72 2.38 -24.62
N ALA A 281 24.39 2.19 -24.64
CA ALA A 281 23.44 2.85 -23.73
C ALA A 281 23.17 2.00 -22.48
N ASN A 282 22.98 0.69 -22.63
CA ASN A 282 22.64 -0.26 -21.56
C ASN A 282 23.61 -0.25 -20.37
N ARG A 283 24.90 0.01 -20.61
CA ARG A 283 25.93 0.16 -19.55
C ARG A 283 25.73 1.40 -18.66
N HIS A 284 24.86 2.32 -19.07
CA HIS A 284 24.54 3.58 -18.39
C HIS A 284 23.09 3.61 -17.90
N VAL A 285 22.30 2.55 -18.08
CA VAL A 285 20.95 2.43 -17.49
C VAL A 285 21.07 1.51 -16.29
N ASP A 286 20.79 1.99 -15.10
CA ASP A 286 20.89 1.17 -13.88
C ASP A 286 19.55 0.47 -13.59
N VAL A 287 18.47 1.23 -13.68
CA VAL A 287 17.11 0.80 -13.32
C VAL A 287 16.16 0.99 -14.50
N VAL A 288 15.31 0.01 -14.75
CA VAL A 288 14.18 0.13 -15.69
C VAL A 288 12.92 0.45 -14.90
N ALA A 289 12.28 1.58 -15.20
CA ALA A 289 11.12 2.07 -14.47
C ALA A 289 9.85 2.09 -15.33
N ALA A 290 8.69 1.91 -14.69
CA ALA A 290 7.37 2.05 -15.31
C ALA A 290 6.32 2.46 -14.27
N HIS A 291 5.19 3.03 -14.73
CA HIS A 291 4.02 3.34 -13.89
C HIS A 291 2.97 2.23 -13.99
N GLY A 292 1.91 2.31 -13.17
CA GLY A 292 0.82 1.30 -13.17
C GLY A 292 -0.46 1.72 -13.92
N TYR A 293 -0.59 2.95 -14.39
CA TYR A 293 -1.86 3.54 -14.83
C TYR A 293 -2.44 2.96 -16.12
N SER A 294 -1.64 2.26 -16.93
CA SER A 294 -2.13 1.42 -18.02
C SER A 294 -1.74 -0.04 -17.81
N GLY A 295 -2.73 -0.93 -17.89
CA GLY A 295 -2.57 -2.38 -17.70
C GLY A 295 -2.92 -2.91 -16.30
N LEU A 296 -3.00 -2.08 -15.26
CA LEU A 296 -3.40 -2.47 -13.89
C LEU A 296 -4.74 -1.84 -13.42
N ILE A 297 -5.52 -1.30 -14.35
CA ILE A 297 -6.82 -0.64 -14.10
C ILE A 297 -7.96 -1.62 -13.79
N ASP A 298 -9.16 -1.10 -13.47
CA ASP A 298 -10.40 -1.87 -13.27
C ASP A 298 -10.27 -3.03 -12.26
N ALA A 299 -9.59 -2.75 -11.14
CA ALA A 299 -9.26 -3.71 -10.09
C ALA A 299 -8.36 -4.89 -10.52
N ALA A 300 -7.61 -4.76 -11.62
CA ALA A 300 -6.60 -5.73 -12.01
C ALA A 300 -5.45 -5.78 -10.99
N THR A 301 -5.24 -6.96 -10.42
CA THR A 301 -4.19 -7.21 -9.42
C THR A 301 -2.98 -7.95 -10.00
N ARG A 302 -2.90 -8.13 -11.32
CA ARG A 302 -1.84 -8.89 -12.01
C ARG A 302 -1.39 -8.14 -13.26
N ALA A 303 -0.08 -8.02 -13.43
CA ALA A 303 0.55 -7.55 -14.66
C ALA A 303 0.68 -8.68 -15.69
N THR A 304 1.05 -8.33 -16.92
CA THR A 304 1.56 -9.29 -17.90
C THR A 304 2.93 -9.82 -17.43
N PRO A 305 3.13 -11.13 -17.17
CA PRO A 305 4.39 -11.63 -16.59
C PRO A 305 5.64 -11.37 -17.47
N THR A 306 5.46 -11.18 -18.78
CA THR A 306 6.54 -10.87 -19.73
C THR A 306 6.81 -9.37 -19.91
N ALA A 307 6.26 -8.51 -19.04
CA ALA A 307 6.37 -7.05 -19.18
C ALA A 307 7.81 -6.49 -19.14
N PHE A 308 8.75 -7.24 -18.56
CA PHE A 308 10.16 -6.85 -18.35
C PHE A 308 11.16 -7.95 -18.77
N THR A 309 10.79 -8.78 -19.77
CA THR A 309 11.58 -9.96 -20.16
C THR A 309 13.02 -9.62 -20.57
N THR A 310 13.22 -8.51 -21.30
CA THR A 310 14.55 -8.11 -21.77
C THR A 310 15.39 -7.57 -20.62
N SER A 311 14.78 -6.75 -19.75
CA SER A 311 15.39 -6.18 -18.55
C SER A 311 15.90 -7.28 -17.61
N HIS A 312 15.09 -8.32 -17.37
CA HIS A 312 15.49 -9.50 -16.59
C HIS A 312 16.63 -10.29 -17.22
N ALA A 313 16.60 -10.48 -18.55
CA ALA A 313 17.69 -11.17 -19.26
C ALA A 313 19.02 -10.40 -19.23
N LEU A 314 18.97 -9.07 -19.00
CA LEU A 314 20.12 -8.18 -18.89
C LEU A 314 20.53 -7.88 -17.43
N GLY A 315 19.84 -8.45 -16.44
CA GLY A 315 20.12 -8.24 -15.02
C GLY A 315 19.83 -6.83 -14.52
N LYS A 316 18.85 -6.13 -15.12
CA LYS A 316 18.38 -4.81 -14.64
C LYS A 316 17.39 -4.96 -13.49
N THR A 317 17.43 -4.04 -12.52
CA THR A 317 16.36 -3.93 -11.53
C THR A 317 15.17 -3.19 -12.12
N ILE A 318 13.97 -3.56 -11.66
CA ILE A 318 12.69 -3.08 -12.15
C ILE A 318 11.99 -2.30 -11.03
N TRP A 319 11.71 -1.02 -11.27
CA TRP A 319 11.00 -0.16 -10.33
C TRP A 319 9.64 0.24 -10.87
N GLN A 320 8.61 0.15 -10.03
CA GLN A 320 7.31 0.74 -10.29
C GLN A 320 7.37 2.13 -9.63
N THR A 321 7.61 3.20 -10.38
CA THR A 321 7.99 4.51 -9.81
C THR A 321 6.82 5.47 -9.55
N GLU A 322 5.63 5.16 -10.06
CA GLU A 322 4.41 5.88 -9.74
C GLU A 322 3.16 5.02 -9.94
N TYR A 323 2.31 4.91 -8.91
CA TYR A 323 0.97 4.35 -9.06
C TYR A 323 0.03 4.71 -7.92
N MET A 324 -1.25 4.89 -8.26
CA MET A 324 -2.37 5.01 -7.34
C MET A 324 -3.70 4.74 -8.05
N ASN A 325 -4.77 4.61 -7.26
CA ASN A 325 -6.17 4.47 -7.68
C ASN A 325 -6.46 3.39 -8.74
N GLN A 326 -6.56 2.13 -8.31
CA GLN A 326 -7.06 0.98 -9.11
C GLN A 326 -8.58 1.04 -9.44
N GLY A 327 -9.11 2.22 -9.74
CA GLY A 327 -10.52 2.51 -9.96
C GLY A 327 -10.90 2.71 -11.42
N ALA A 328 -12.20 2.53 -11.70
CA ALA A 328 -12.85 3.00 -12.94
C ALA A 328 -12.91 4.55 -12.97
N PRO A 329 -13.50 5.22 -13.99
CA PRO A 329 -13.36 6.67 -14.20
C PRO A 329 -13.65 7.60 -13.00
N ARG A 330 -13.26 8.88 -13.16
CA ARG A 330 -13.35 9.96 -12.16
C ARG A 330 -14.77 10.24 -11.61
N ASP A 331 -15.80 9.53 -12.06
CA ASP A 331 -17.19 9.61 -11.60
C ASP A 331 -17.53 8.63 -10.45
N ARG A 332 -16.64 7.68 -10.10
CA ARG A 332 -16.83 6.71 -8.99
C ARG A 332 -15.88 6.90 -7.81
N LEU A 333 -15.22 8.05 -7.72
CA LEU A 333 -14.18 8.28 -6.74
C LEU A 333 -14.71 8.26 -5.29
N PHE A 334 -13.78 8.08 -4.34
CA PHE A 334 -13.89 8.36 -2.89
C PHE A 334 -14.37 7.24 -1.95
N VAL A 335 -15.06 6.19 -2.41
CA VAL A 335 -15.71 5.21 -1.48
C VAL A 335 -14.80 4.07 -1.01
N ASN A 336 -13.81 3.68 -1.81
CA ASN A 336 -13.01 2.47 -1.56
C ASN A 336 -11.84 2.73 -0.58
N ASN A 337 -12.17 2.99 0.68
CA ASN A 337 -11.24 3.12 1.81
C ASN A 337 -11.31 1.92 2.78
N THR A 338 -12.04 0.89 2.37
CA THR A 338 -12.34 -0.33 3.11
C THR A 338 -11.21 -1.35 3.03
N ILE A 339 -11.33 -2.45 3.78
CA ILE A 339 -10.35 -3.54 3.68
C ILE A 339 -10.26 -4.12 2.26
N SER A 340 -11.37 -4.23 1.53
CA SER A 340 -11.40 -4.75 0.15
C SER A 340 -10.51 -3.95 -0.80
N ASP A 341 -10.30 -2.67 -0.54
CA ASP A 341 -9.36 -1.83 -1.26
C ASP A 341 -7.90 -2.09 -0.83
N GLY A 342 -7.64 -2.12 0.48
CA GLY A 342 -6.31 -2.45 1.01
C GLY A 342 -5.81 -3.82 0.54
N LEU A 343 -6.65 -4.85 0.57
CA LEU A 343 -6.31 -6.19 0.08
C LEU A 343 -6.04 -6.22 -1.42
N ARG A 344 -6.66 -5.32 -2.19
CA ARG A 344 -6.42 -5.18 -3.62
C ARG A 344 -5.00 -4.70 -3.90
N TYR A 345 -4.53 -3.68 -3.17
CA TYR A 345 -3.12 -3.27 -3.24
C TYR A 345 -2.18 -4.34 -2.68
N ALA A 346 -2.48 -4.95 -1.53
CA ALA A 346 -1.64 -6.03 -0.99
C ALA A 346 -1.53 -7.24 -1.94
N THR A 347 -2.60 -7.57 -2.66
CA THR A 347 -2.59 -8.62 -3.70
C THR A 347 -1.81 -8.18 -4.93
N LEU A 348 -1.98 -6.92 -5.39
CA LEU A 348 -1.23 -6.37 -6.51
C LEU A 348 0.28 -6.40 -6.22
N ILE A 349 0.73 -5.80 -5.12
CA ILE A 349 2.14 -5.70 -4.74
C ILE A 349 2.77 -7.11 -4.71
N GLY A 350 2.14 -8.05 -4.01
CA GLY A 350 2.59 -9.44 -3.96
C GLY A 350 2.68 -10.10 -5.35
N ASN A 351 1.75 -9.81 -6.26
CA ASN A 351 1.81 -10.29 -7.64
C ASN A 351 2.86 -9.57 -8.50
N LEU A 352 3.19 -8.30 -8.27
CA LEU A 352 4.25 -7.61 -9.01
C LEU A 352 5.64 -8.13 -8.62
N PHE A 353 5.88 -8.35 -7.32
CA PHE A 353 7.09 -9.04 -6.85
C PHE A 353 7.15 -10.50 -7.33
N ASP A 354 6.05 -11.24 -7.28
CA ASP A 354 6.03 -12.66 -7.66
C ASP A 354 6.02 -12.93 -9.18
N GLU A 355 5.30 -12.16 -9.98
CA GLU A 355 5.07 -12.48 -11.39
C GLU A 355 5.97 -11.66 -12.33
N THR A 356 6.28 -10.42 -11.97
CA THR A 356 7.14 -9.53 -12.77
C THR A 356 8.54 -9.32 -12.19
N ARG A 357 8.85 -9.96 -11.05
CA ARG A 357 10.13 -9.82 -10.32
C ARG A 357 10.49 -8.36 -10.08
N LEU A 358 9.52 -7.60 -9.56
CA LEU A 358 9.72 -6.22 -9.16
C LEU A 358 10.77 -6.11 -8.03
N ASN A 359 11.58 -5.05 -8.05
CA ASN A 359 12.55 -4.73 -7.00
C ASN A 359 12.05 -3.62 -6.06
N ALA A 360 11.39 -2.58 -6.59
CA ALA A 360 10.81 -1.50 -5.77
C ALA A 360 9.40 -1.09 -6.24
N TYR A 361 8.56 -0.68 -5.29
CA TYR A 361 7.20 -0.18 -5.52
C TYR A 361 7.06 1.22 -4.91
N PHE A 362 6.55 2.18 -5.67
CA PHE A 362 6.35 3.56 -5.24
C PHE A 362 4.87 3.92 -5.27
N TRP A 363 4.37 4.39 -4.12
CA TRP A 363 3.09 5.06 -4.05
C TRP A 363 3.19 6.48 -4.62
N TRP A 364 2.18 6.93 -5.38
CA TRP A 364 2.23 8.27 -6.00
C TRP A 364 2.34 9.38 -4.95
N TRP A 365 1.31 9.59 -4.13
CA TRP A 365 1.36 10.54 -3.02
C TRP A 365 1.07 9.82 -1.70
N PRO A 366 2.05 9.54 -0.83
CA PRO A 366 1.77 8.92 0.46
C PRO A 366 0.89 9.81 1.33
N VAL A 367 1.21 11.11 1.39
CA VAL A 367 0.42 12.11 2.11
C VAL A 367 0.10 13.26 1.17
N ALA A 368 -1.18 13.62 1.04
CA ALA A 368 -1.57 14.75 0.22
C ALA A 368 -2.83 15.47 0.69
N ASN A 369 -2.88 16.73 0.29
CA ASN A 369 -3.95 17.70 0.49
C ASN A 369 -4.73 17.93 -0.82
N ASN A 370 -4.76 16.97 -1.73
CA ASN A 370 -5.56 17.05 -2.94
C ASN A 370 -7.04 16.76 -2.63
N GLY A 371 -7.90 17.03 -3.61
CA GLY A 371 -9.31 16.67 -3.52
C GLY A 371 -9.49 15.16 -3.41
N ALA A 372 -10.71 14.72 -3.12
CA ALA A 372 -10.95 13.41 -2.52
C ALA A 372 -10.57 12.15 -3.36
N ASP A 373 -9.93 12.31 -4.53
CA ASP A 373 -9.69 11.34 -5.62
C ASP A 373 -9.15 9.95 -5.23
N GLY A 374 -8.60 9.80 -4.04
CA GLY A 374 -8.18 8.50 -3.51
C GLY A 374 -6.85 8.07 -4.11
N SER A 375 -5.97 9.03 -4.38
CA SER A 375 -4.57 8.79 -4.75
C SER A 375 -3.65 8.61 -3.55
N ASP A 376 -4.10 8.98 -2.36
CA ASP A 376 -3.35 9.14 -1.13
C ASP A 376 -3.42 7.94 -0.18
N LEU A 377 -2.40 7.75 0.69
CA LEU A 377 -2.44 6.79 1.81
C LEU A 377 -2.97 7.44 3.09
N ILE A 378 -2.53 8.68 3.33
CA ILE A 378 -2.99 9.59 4.37
C ILE A 378 -3.50 10.86 3.71
N ARG A 379 -4.77 11.20 3.94
CA ARG A 379 -5.39 12.44 3.48
C ARG A 379 -5.17 13.55 4.48
N LEU A 380 -4.72 14.72 4.04
CA LEU A 380 -4.82 15.94 4.82
C LEU A 380 -6.22 16.55 4.58
N VAL A 381 -6.94 16.86 5.66
CA VAL A 381 -8.27 17.46 5.58
C VAL A 381 -8.14 18.94 5.28
N ASN A 382 -8.83 19.37 4.23
CA ASN A 382 -8.85 20.77 3.80
C ASN A 382 -10.26 21.32 3.77
N THR A 383 -10.43 22.58 4.17
CA THR A 383 -11.63 23.33 3.80
C THR A 383 -11.59 23.66 2.30
N GLY A 384 -12.30 22.90 1.48
CA GLY A 384 -12.50 23.19 0.05
C GLY A 384 -11.57 22.44 -0.90
N THR A 385 -12.14 21.47 -1.62
CA THR A 385 -11.60 20.85 -2.84
C THR A 385 -12.79 20.60 -3.78
N PRO A 386 -12.65 20.55 -5.13
CA PRO A 386 -11.49 20.08 -5.88
C PRO A 386 -10.85 21.15 -6.79
N GLN A 387 -9.52 21.30 -6.71
CA GLN A 387 -8.71 22.06 -7.68
C GLN A 387 -9.17 23.52 -7.97
N SER A 388 -9.82 24.18 -6.99
CA SER A 388 -10.04 25.63 -7.01
C SER A 388 -10.30 26.19 -5.62
N GLY A 389 -9.58 27.26 -5.25
CA GLY A 389 -9.99 28.16 -4.16
C GLY A 389 -9.54 27.81 -2.74
N ASN A 390 -8.21 27.77 -2.51
CA ASN A 390 -7.56 27.78 -1.19
C ASN A 390 -7.99 26.67 -0.20
N PRO A 391 -7.41 25.46 -0.31
CA PRO A 391 -7.46 24.53 0.83
C PRO A 391 -6.84 25.18 2.07
N THR A 392 -7.50 25.09 3.23
CA THR A 392 -6.80 25.33 4.52
C THR A 392 -6.47 23.99 5.15
N GLU A 393 -5.18 23.69 5.26
CA GLU A 393 -4.71 22.54 6.04
C GLU A 393 -4.99 22.83 7.52
N ASN A 394 -5.97 22.15 8.10
CA ASN A 394 -6.44 22.46 9.47
C ASN A 394 -5.82 21.57 10.55
N GLY A 395 -4.80 20.78 10.19
CA GLY A 395 -4.11 19.83 11.05
C GLY A 395 -4.77 18.46 11.19
N GLN A 396 -5.96 18.26 10.62
CA GLN A 396 -6.68 16.97 10.68
C GLN A 396 -6.32 16.11 9.48
N TYR A 397 -6.27 14.79 9.67
CA TYR A 397 -5.87 13.86 8.63
C TYR A 397 -6.62 12.53 8.75
N ARG A 398 -6.79 11.84 7.62
CA ARG A 398 -7.48 10.55 7.53
C ARG A 398 -6.56 9.46 7.00
N ILE A 399 -6.48 8.33 7.70
CA ILE A 399 -5.67 7.17 7.29
C ILE A 399 -6.56 6.13 6.60
N PHE A 400 -6.18 5.67 5.41
CA PHE A 400 -6.93 4.65 4.68
C PHE A 400 -6.40 3.23 4.90
N LYS A 401 -7.23 2.20 4.65
CA LYS A 401 -6.79 0.79 4.78
C LYS A 401 -5.63 0.42 3.87
N ARG A 402 -5.48 1.10 2.73
CA ARG A 402 -4.32 0.98 1.83
C ARG A 402 -2.99 1.40 2.47
N TYR A 403 -2.96 2.37 3.40
CA TYR A 403 -1.74 2.71 4.18
C TYR A 403 -1.25 1.47 4.94
N TYR A 404 -2.14 0.87 5.73
CA TYR A 404 -1.82 -0.33 6.51
C TYR A 404 -1.60 -1.58 5.65
N ALA A 405 -2.15 -1.65 4.44
CA ALA A 405 -1.95 -2.78 3.53
C ALA A 405 -0.67 -2.65 2.70
N PHE A 406 -0.25 -1.42 2.37
CA PHE A 406 1.05 -1.11 1.80
C PHE A 406 2.17 -1.36 2.83
N GLY A 407 1.95 -0.89 4.07
CA GLY A 407 2.83 -1.12 5.21
C GLY A 407 3.00 -2.59 5.62
N GLN A 408 2.17 -3.53 5.16
CA GLN A 408 2.44 -4.97 5.35
C GLN A 408 3.63 -5.47 4.52
N TYR A 409 4.09 -4.65 3.57
CA TYR A 409 5.33 -4.83 2.82
C TYR A 409 6.38 -3.82 3.28
N SER A 410 6.16 -2.51 3.08
CA SER A 410 7.21 -1.49 3.28
C SER A 410 7.81 -1.48 4.69
N ARG A 411 6.99 -1.70 5.72
CA ARG A 411 7.44 -1.69 7.11
C ARG A 411 8.24 -2.93 7.53
N PHE A 412 8.28 -3.97 6.71
CA PHE A 412 8.84 -5.28 7.08
C PHE A 412 9.82 -5.82 6.04
N LEU A 413 10.22 -5.01 5.05
CA LEU A 413 11.05 -5.40 3.92
C LEU A 413 12.07 -4.29 3.65
N ASP A 414 13.29 -4.47 4.13
CA ASP A 414 14.36 -3.48 4.01
C ASP A 414 15.09 -3.56 2.66
N PRO A 415 15.73 -2.47 2.19
CA PRO A 415 16.57 -2.50 1.00
C PRO A 415 17.74 -3.48 1.17
N GLY A 416 17.79 -4.49 0.30
CA GLY A 416 18.74 -5.61 0.41
C GLY A 416 18.09 -6.96 0.71
N ASP A 417 16.84 -6.98 1.20
CA ASP A 417 16.07 -8.21 1.37
C ASP A 417 15.99 -9.00 0.06
N VAL A 418 15.98 -10.33 0.12
CA VAL A 418 15.85 -11.20 -1.04
C VAL A 418 14.50 -11.89 -1.00
N MET A 419 13.70 -11.72 -2.06
CA MET A 419 12.47 -12.51 -2.22
C MET A 419 12.85 -14.00 -2.38
N ILE A 420 12.17 -14.86 -1.63
CA ILE A 420 12.40 -16.32 -1.65
C ILE A 420 11.15 -17.08 -2.13
N GLY A 421 11.37 -18.32 -2.56
CA GLY A 421 10.32 -19.21 -3.04
C GLY A 421 9.29 -19.53 -1.95
N ALA A 422 8.01 -19.39 -2.29
CA ALA A 422 6.91 -19.83 -1.45
C ALA A 422 5.85 -20.57 -2.29
N THR A 423 5.06 -21.45 -1.69
CA THR A 423 3.83 -21.95 -2.33
C THR A 423 2.83 -20.80 -2.47
N ARG A 424 2.86 -20.12 -3.61
CA ARG A 424 2.19 -18.83 -3.85
C ARG A 424 0.70 -18.82 -3.52
N ALA A 425 -0.03 -19.89 -3.83
CA ALA A 425 -1.48 -20.00 -3.64
C ALA A 425 -1.85 -21.33 -2.94
N PRO A 426 -1.72 -21.41 -1.60
CA PRO A 426 -1.97 -22.64 -0.85
C PRO A 426 -3.47 -23.01 -0.79
N ALA A 427 -4.36 -22.03 -0.96
CA ALA A 427 -5.80 -22.19 -1.06
C ALA A 427 -6.39 -21.17 -2.05
N PRO A 428 -7.57 -21.41 -2.65
CA PRO A 428 -8.28 -20.40 -3.43
C PRO A 428 -8.43 -19.10 -2.65
N GLY A 429 -8.19 -17.95 -3.29
CA GLY A 429 -8.29 -16.62 -2.65
C GLY A 429 -7.18 -16.30 -1.64
N VAL A 430 -6.30 -17.24 -1.28
CA VAL A 430 -5.14 -17.02 -0.41
C VAL A 430 -3.87 -16.88 -1.25
N THR A 431 -3.07 -15.86 -0.97
CA THR A 431 -1.77 -15.67 -1.64
C THR A 431 -0.66 -15.39 -0.63
N VAL A 432 0.54 -15.94 -0.86
CA VAL A 432 1.71 -15.87 0.03
C VAL A 432 2.92 -15.32 -0.73
N THR A 433 3.63 -14.34 -0.19
CA THR A 433 5.02 -14.02 -0.60
C THR A 433 5.94 -14.14 0.62
N ALA A 434 7.24 -14.34 0.38
CA ALA A 434 8.23 -14.46 1.44
C ALA A 434 9.57 -13.85 1.02
N TYR A 435 10.29 -13.33 2.01
CA TYR A 435 11.53 -12.56 1.86
C TYR A 435 12.46 -12.89 3.02
N LYS A 436 13.76 -12.66 2.85
CA LYS A 436 14.78 -12.85 3.88
C LYS A 436 15.85 -11.76 3.84
N ASP A 437 16.47 -11.53 4.99
CA ASP A 437 17.82 -10.98 5.06
C ASP A 437 18.82 -12.10 5.40
N GLU A 438 19.76 -12.33 4.49
CA GLU A 438 20.82 -13.33 4.67
C GLU A 438 21.80 -12.93 5.78
N ALA A 439 21.99 -11.63 6.03
CA ALA A 439 22.97 -11.10 7.00
C ALA A 439 22.49 -11.17 8.46
N THR A 440 21.24 -10.78 8.74
CA THR A 440 20.65 -10.88 10.09
C THR A 440 20.02 -12.24 10.40
N HIS A 441 19.74 -13.04 9.37
CA HIS A 441 18.94 -14.26 9.42
C HIS A 441 17.43 -14.05 9.67
N ASP A 442 16.95 -12.85 9.35
CA ASP A 442 15.55 -12.47 9.49
C ASP A 442 14.72 -12.84 8.24
N PHE A 443 13.39 -12.86 8.39
CA PHE A 443 12.49 -13.18 7.31
C PHE A 443 11.10 -12.58 7.50
N THR A 444 10.45 -12.31 6.38
CA THR A 444 9.11 -11.73 6.32
C THR A 444 8.23 -12.58 5.41
N ILE A 445 7.07 -13.03 5.92
CA ILE A 445 6.08 -13.78 5.13
C ILE A 445 4.79 -12.98 5.11
N VAL A 446 4.38 -12.50 3.93
CA VAL A 446 3.14 -11.74 3.75
C VAL A 446 2.06 -12.66 3.19
N VAL A 447 0.93 -12.76 3.88
CA VAL A 447 -0.20 -13.62 3.49
C VAL A 447 -1.48 -12.80 3.34
N VAL A 448 -2.06 -12.79 2.14
CA VAL A 448 -3.34 -12.14 1.85
C VAL A 448 -4.43 -13.21 1.74
N ASN A 449 -5.49 -13.10 2.53
CA ASN A 449 -6.73 -13.88 2.41
C ASN A 449 -7.86 -12.99 1.86
N ASN A 450 -8.11 -13.10 0.56
CA ASN A 450 -9.21 -12.41 -0.13
C ASN A 450 -10.57 -13.12 0.01
N ASN A 451 -10.65 -14.25 0.72
CA ASN A 451 -11.93 -14.90 0.99
C ASN A 451 -12.72 -14.12 2.05
N PRO A 452 -14.07 -14.16 2.05
CA PRO A 452 -14.85 -13.58 3.13
C PRO A 452 -14.70 -14.34 4.45
N ASP A 453 -14.29 -15.63 4.39
CA ASP A 453 -14.20 -16.53 5.53
C ASP A 453 -12.76 -16.81 5.95
N ASP A 454 -12.62 -17.24 7.20
CA ASP A 454 -11.35 -17.64 7.80
C ASP A 454 -10.79 -18.91 7.14
N VAL A 455 -9.48 -18.91 6.87
CA VAL A 455 -8.78 -20.04 6.24
C VAL A 455 -7.67 -20.56 7.17
N PRO A 456 -7.70 -21.84 7.59
CA PRO A 456 -6.58 -22.43 8.30
C PRO A 456 -5.38 -22.59 7.34
N LEU A 457 -4.19 -22.23 7.80
CA LEU A 457 -2.93 -22.33 7.06
C LEU A 457 -1.87 -23.01 7.91
N ALA A 458 -1.20 -24.02 7.36
CA ALA A 458 0.10 -24.49 7.81
C ALA A 458 1.21 -23.77 7.03
N VAL A 459 2.30 -23.41 7.71
CA VAL A 459 3.48 -22.78 7.11
C VAL A 459 4.69 -23.65 7.45
N ASP A 460 5.34 -24.20 6.43
CA ASP A 460 6.55 -25.02 6.54
C ASP A 460 7.76 -24.24 6.04
N LEU A 461 8.76 -24.06 6.89
CA LEU A 461 10.01 -23.33 6.66
C LEU A 461 11.11 -24.31 6.23
N ALA A 462 11.41 -24.35 4.93
CA ALA A 462 12.23 -25.35 4.26
C ALA A 462 13.53 -24.79 3.66
N GLY A 463 14.38 -25.70 3.15
CA GLY A 463 15.52 -25.33 2.31
C GLY A 463 16.46 -24.29 2.90
N GLY A 464 17.16 -24.62 3.99
CA GLY A 464 18.28 -23.80 4.47
C GLY A 464 17.93 -22.71 5.49
N PHE A 465 16.65 -22.52 5.88
CA PHE A 465 16.28 -21.60 6.98
C PHE A 465 17.23 -21.78 8.18
N PRO A 466 17.85 -20.69 8.68
CA PRO A 466 18.86 -20.76 9.70
C PRO A 466 18.29 -21.39 10.98
N LEU A 467 18.85 -22.54 11.33
CA LEU A 467 18.51 -23.24 12.57
C LEU A 467 19.52 -22.82 13.65
N PRO A 468 19.07 -22.48 14.87
CA PRO A 468 19.98 -22.48 16.00
C PRO A 468 20.61 -23.87 16.13
N PRO A 469 21.81 -23.98 16.74
CA PRO A 469 22.39 -25.26 17.11
C PRO A 469 21.34 -26.15 17.80
N GLU A 470 21.03 -27.32 17.25
CA GLU A 470 19.93 -28.16 17.77
C GLU A 470 20.40 -29.03 18.94
N THR A 471 21.69 -29.35 19.00
CA THR A 471 22.27 -30.22 20.01
C THR A 471 23.42 -29.56 20.77
N ARG A 472 23.74 -30.11 21.95
CA ARG A 472 24.96 -29.76 22.70
C ARG A 472 26.23 -29.98 21.86
N ASN A 473 26.21 -30.85 20.85
CA ASN A 473 27.36 -31.09 19.99
C ASN A 473 27.53 -29.99 18.93
N ASP A 474 26.46 -29.37 18.47
CA ASP A 474 26.52 -28.27 17.50
C ASP A 474 27.08 -27.01 18.17
N CYS A 475 26.67 -26.74 19.42
CA CYS A 475 27.34 -25.80 20.30
C CYS A 475 28.84 -26.16 20.49
N LYS A 476 29.18 -27.41 20.79
CA LYS A 476 30.60 -27.82 20.98
C LYS A 476 31.47 -27.68 19.72
N LYS A 477 30.87 -27.64 18.53
CA LYS A 477 31.57 -27.50 17.24
C LYS A 477 31.70 -26.05 16.77
N GLY A 478 31.29 -25.06 17.57
CA GLY A 478 31.36 -23.65 17.19
C GLY A 478 30.13 -23.13 16.44
N GLY A 479 29.07 -23.92 16.26
CA GLY A 479 27.83 -23.46 15.59
C GLY A 479 27.15 -22.27 16.29
N TRP A 480 27.49 -22.03 17.56
CA TRP A 480 27.06 -20.86 18.33
C TRP A 480 27.71 -19.54 17.89
N ALA A 481 28.84 -19.58 17.20
CA ALA A 481 29.57 -18.39 16.75
C ALA A 481 29.15 -17.94 15.34
N ALA A 482 28.55 -18.84 14.56
CA ALA A 482 27.94 -18.53 13.26
C ALA A 482 26.46 -18.14 13.40
N PHE A 483 25.82 -18.48 14.51
CA PHE A 483 24.41 -18.19 14.75
C PHE A 483 24.25 -16.87 15.50
N VAL A 484 23.79 -15.84 14.78
CA VAL A 484 23.75 -14.45 15.27
C VAL A 484 22.46 -14.06 16.00
N ASN A 485 21.40 -14.86 15.99
CA ASN A 485 20.11 -14.45 16.58
C ASN A 485 19.29 -15.57 17.26
N PRO A 486 19.31 -15.71 18.61
CA PRO A 486 20.14 -14.96 19.55
C PRO A 486 21.63 -15.28 19.40
N ALA A 487 22.46 -14.24 19.33
CA ALA A 487 23.91 -14.35 19.42
C ALA A 487 24.31 -14.96 20.77
N PHE A 488 25.02 -16.09 20.73
CA PHE A 488 25.56 -16.70 21.94
C PHE A 488 26.91 -16.06 22.27
N ARG A 489 27.06 -15.51 23.48
CA ARG A 489 28.33 -14.91 23.94
C ARG A 489 29.43 -15.95 24.11
N ASN A 490 29.04 -17.21 24.30
CA ASN A 490 29.93 -18.36 24.39
C ASN A 490 29.17 -19.68 24.21
N GLN A 491 29.94 -20.76 24.00
CA GLN A 491 29.46 -22.13 23.93
C GLN A 491 28.55 -22.57 25.09
N GLY A 492 28.78 -22.08 26.32
CA GLY A 492 28.01 -22.45 27.51
C GLY A 492 26.57 -21.92 27.48
N GLU A 493 26.38 -20.72 26.92
CA GLU A 493 25.07 -20.12 26.69
C GLU A 493 24.27 -20.93 25.66
N CYS A 494 24.89 -21.29 24.54
CA CYS A 494 24.32 -22.21 23.55
C CYS A 494 23.96 -23.57 24.17
N VAL A 495 24.87 -24.19 24.93
CA VAL A 495 24.61 -25.47 25.61
C VAL A 495 23.43 -25.35 26.58
N SER A 496 23.25 -24.20 27.22
CA SER A 496 22.11 -23.94 28.11
C SER A 496 20.80 -23.78 27.34
N TYR A 497 20.83 -23.03 26.22
CA TYR A 497 19.70 -22.84 25.30
C TYR A 497 19.16 -24.18 24.77
N VAL A 498 20.02 -25.03 24.20
CA VAL A 498 19.62 -26.35 23.67
C VAL A 498 19.20 -27.34 24.76
N THR A 499 19.78 -27.24 25.97
CA THR A 499 19.37 -28.09 27.11
C THR A 499 17.99 -27.69 27.64
N ALA A 500 17.61 -26.42 27.53
CA ALA A 500 16.32 -25.91 27.97
C ALA A 500 15.16 -26.27 27.02
N GLY A 501 15.41 -26.99 25.92
CA GLY A 501 14.39 -27.33 24.92
C GLY A 501 13.87 -26.12 24.13
N LYS A 502 14.62 -25.01 24.11
CA LYS A 502 14.32 -23.88 23.23
C LYS A 502 14.80 -24.24 21.82
N GLY A 503 13.83 -24.56 20.96
CA GLY A 503 14.08 -24.99 19.57
C GLY A 503 14.20 -23.85 18.57
N PRO A 504 14.26 -24.19 17.26
CA PRO A 504 14.31 -23.24 16.15
C PRO A 504 13.18 -22.22 16.16
N ILE A 505 13.44 -21.02 15.60
CA ILE A 505 12.50 -19.90 15.38
C ILE A 505 11.33 -19.95 16.39
N SER A 506 11.60 -19.74 17.68
CA SER A 506 10.71 -20.27 18.75
C SER A 506 9.26 -19.79 18.68
N SER A 507 9.03 -18.63 18.08
CA SER A 507 7.72 -18.16 17.65
C SER A 507 7.86 -17.14 16.51
N VAL A 508 6.78 -16.95 15.76
CA VAL A 508 6.60 -15.85 14.81
C VAL A 508 5.56 -14.87 15.33
N VAL A 509 5.70 -13.59 15.01
CA VAL A 509 4.77 -12.53 15.39
C VAL A 509 3.94 -12.11 14.18
N PRO A 510 2.62 -12.33 14.20
CA PRO A 510 1.72 -11.85 13.17
C PRO A 510 1.29 -10.38 13.40
N TYR A 511 1.34 -9.60 12.34
CA TYR A 511 0.77 -8.26 12.24
C TYR A 511 -0.38 -8.31 11.24
N ARG A 512 -1.61 -7.97 11.64
CA ARG A 512 -2.81 -8.15 10.80
C ARG A 512 -3.52 -6.84 10.48
N THR A 513 -3.78 -6.64 9.19
CA THR A 513 -4.71 -5.63 8.69
C THR A 513 -5.97 -6.33 8.17
N SER A 514 -7.11 -5.97 8.76
CA SER A 514 -8.48 -6.37 8.39
C SER A 514 -9.35 -5.11 8.36
N ALA A 515 -10.69 -5.15 8.28
CA ALA A 515 -11.46 -3.90 8.37
C ALA A 515 -11.40 -3.26 9.77
N ASN A 516 -11.28 -4.06 10.83
CA ASN A 516 -11.23 -3.56 12.20
C ASN A 516 -9.84 -3.60 12.83
N GLU A 517 -8.83 -4.06 12.11
CA GLU A 517 -7.45 -4.12 12.59
C GLU A 517 -6.55 -3.31 11.65
N ASN A 518 -5.71 -2.45 12.22
CA ASN A 518 -4.81 -1.54 11.53
C ASN A 518 -3.37 -1.98 11.83
N MET A 519 -2.85 -2.92 11.02
CA MET A 519 -1.55 -3.59 11.25
C MET A 519 -1.36 -4.07 12.70
N LYS A 520 -2.42 -4.65 13.27
CA LYS A 520 -2.49 -5.02 14.69
C LYS A 520 -1.52 -6.16 14.98
N LYS A 521 -0.55 -5.90 15.84
CA LYS A 521 0.35 -6.92 16.42
C LYS A 521 -0.47 -7.87 17.28
N LEU A 522 -0.51 -9.16 16.95
CA LEU A 522 -1.23 -10.18 17.73
C LEU A 522 -0.26 -10.97 18.62
N ALA A 523 -0.80 -11.92 19.39
CA ALA A 523 0.01 -12.86 20.17
C ALA A 523 0.92 -13.70 19.27
N ASP A 524 2.11 -14.04 19.78
CA ASP A 524 3.10 -14.81 19.03
C ASP A 524 2.69 -16.28 18.86
N ILE A 525 2.93 -16.81 17.67
CA ILE A 525 2.58 -18.18 17.30
C ILE A 525 3.82 -19.04 17.49
N ARG A 526 3.79 -19.94 18.47
CA ARG A 526 4.86 -20.92 18.70
C ARG A 526 5.03 -21.83 17.47
N THR A 527 6.27 -22.01 17.03
CA THR A 527 6.63 -23.00 16.02
C THR A 527 6.81 -24.39 16.63
N HIS A 528 6.69 -25.40 15.78
CA HIS A 528 6.93 -26.80 16.10
C HIS A 528 8.01 -27.34 15.17
N GLY A 529 9.28 -27.03 15.52
CA GLY A 529 10.43 -27.36 14.68
C GLY A 529 10.55 -26.35 13.54
N ARG A 530 10.26 -26.78 12.32
CA ARG A 530 10.33 -25.95 11.10
C ARG A 530 8.96 -25.49 10.59
N SER A 531 7.90 -25.59 11.38
CA SER A 531 6.57 -25.17 10.93
C SER A 531 5.74 -24.48 12.01
N PHE A 532 4.72 -23.74 11.58
CA PHE A 532 3.66 -23.24 12.44
C PHE A 532 2.30 -23.40 11.74
N SER A 533 1.21 -23.19 12.50
CA SER A 533 -0.14 -23.19 11.95
C SER A 533 -0.94 -22.03 12.53
N THR A 534 -1.80 -21.46 11.70
CA THR A 534 -2.59 -20.27 12.03
C THR A 534 -3.95 -20.33 11.35
N THR A 535 -4.86 -19.46 11.78
CA THR A 535 -6.10 -19.18 11.06
C THR A 535 -5.99 -17.77 10.48
N LEU A 536 -5.91 -17.67 9.16
CA LEU A 536 -5.99 -16.41 8.45
C LEU A 536 -7.42 -15.89 8.56
N ARG A 537 -7.60 -14.65 9.03
CA ARG A 537 -8.92 -14.04 9.10
C ARG A 537 -9.47 -13.82 7.69
N GLY A 538 -10.77 -13.99 7.48
CA GLY A 538 -11.46 -13.52 6.27
C GLY A 538 -11.22 -12.02 6.05
N GLN A 539 -11.11 -11.60 4.79
CA GLN A 539 -10.75 -10.24 4.38
C GLN A 539 -9.56 -9.68 5.20
N SER A 540 -8.39 -10.31 5.11
CA SER A 540 -7.20 -9.80 5.81
C SER A 540 -5.89 -10.03 5.07
N VAL A 541 -4.93 -9.16 5.34
CA VAL A 541 -3.51 -9.39 5.05
C VAL A 541 -2.78 -9.48 6.38
N THR A 542 -1.95 -10.50 6.54
CA THR A 542 -1.16 -10.76 7.75
C THR A 542 0.30 -10.96 7.37
N THR A 543 1.19 -10.18 7.97
CA THR A 543 2.63 -10.32 7.84
C THR A 543 3.18 -11.04 9.07
N PHE A 544 4.02 -12.05 8.86
CA PHE A 544 4.66 -12.85 9.90
C PHE A 544 6.17 -12.62 9.84
N VAL A 545 6.75 -12.17 10.95
CA VAL A 545 8.19 -12.04 11.18
C VAL A 545 8.61 -12.94 12.34
N PRO A 546 9.88 -13.36 12.46
CA PRO A 546 10.33 -14.07 13.66
C PRO A 546 10.29 -13.14 14.89
N LYS A 547 10.14 -13.73 16.08
CA LYS A 547 9.93 -13.00 17.34
C LYS A 547 11.04 -12.00 17.71
N TRP A 548 12.25 -12.15 17.18
CA TRP A 548 13.36 -11.24 17.45
C TRP A 548 13.36 -9.97 16.58
N SER A 549 12.76 -10.03 15.39
CA SER A 549 12.56 -8.89 14.46
C SER A 549 11.21 -8.19 14.72
N GLU A 550 10.69 -8.29 15.95
CA GLU A 550 9.36 -7.78 16.23
C GLU A 550 9.34 -6.24 16.34
N LEU A 551 8.68 -5.58 15.40
CA LEU A 551 8.43 -4.15 15.48
C LEU A 551 7.41 -3.78 16.57
N PRO A 552 7.39 -2.54 17.07
CA PRO A 552 6.36 -2.06 17.98
C PRO A 552 4.94 -2.23 17.40
N ALA A 553 3.95 -2.34 18.28
CA ALA A 553 2.56 -2.24 17.85
C ALA A 553 2.26 -0.79 17.46
N LEU A 554 1.68 -0.57 16.27
CA LEU A 554 1.17 0.75 15.91
C LEU A 554 0.01 1.15 16.85
N PRO A 555 -0.24 2.45 17.05
CA PRO A 555 -1.41 2.91 17.79
C PRO A 555 -2.71 2.34 17.19
N ASP A 556 -3.52 1.66 18.00
CA ASP A 556 -4.77 1.00 17.58
C ASP A 556 -5.90 2.03 17.33
N ARG A 557 -5.67 2.98 16.42
CA ARG A 557 -6.56 4.13 16.14
C ARG A 557 -7.49 3.81 14.98
N LYS A 558 -8.78 4.14 15.12
CA LYS A 558 -9.77 4.02 14.03
C LYS A 558 -10.30 5.39 13.65
N ASP A 559 -10.19 5.71 12.37
CA ASP A 559 -10.71 6.94 11.78
C ASP A 559 -12.24 6.90 11.75
N VAL A 560 -12.93 7.89 12.31
CA VAL A 560 -14.41 7.92 12.39
C VAL A 560 -15.09 7.89 11.01
N PHE A 561 -14.42 8.27 9.93
CA PHE A 561 -14.96 8.20 8.57
C PHE A 561 -14.66 6.86 7.86
N SER A 562 -14.04 5.90 8.56
CA SER A 562 -14.00 4.51 8.12
C SER A 562 -15.42 3.94 7.97
N THR A 563 -15.60 2.99 7.05
CA THR A 563 -16.81 2.17 7.03
C THR A 563 -16.73 1.11 8.14
N TYR A 564 -17.66 1.15 9.08
CA TYR A 564 -17.75 0.23 10.21
C TYR A 564 -18.70 -0.93 9.88
N LEU A 565 -18.18 -1.92 9.17
CA LEU A 565 -18.92 -3.15 8.83
C LEU A 565 -19.33 -3.90 10.11
N ALA A 566 -20.61 -4.26 10.21
CA ALA A 566 -21.25 -4.76 11.42
C ALA A 566 -20.72 -6.14 11.82
N GLU A 567 -20.41 -6.99 10.86
CA GLU A 567 -19.80 -8.31 11.04
C GLU A 567 -18.33 -8.24 11.46
N GLU A 568 -17.69 -7.09 11.29
CA GLU A 568 -16.29 -6.84 11.60
C GLU A 568 -16.10 -6.03 12.88
N ASN A 569 -17.10 -5.99 13.76
CA ASN A 569 -16.98 -5.40 15.10
C ASN A 569 -15.87 -6.06 15.96
N ASP A 570 -15.38 -5.33 16.98
CA ASP A 570 -14.38 -5.80 17.94
C ASP A 570 -14.99 -6.54 19.14
N GLY A 571 -16.31 -6.51 19.26
CA GLY A 571 -17.05 -7.18 20.33
C GLY A 571 -18.55 -6.99 20.16
N GLN A 572 -19.33 -8.02 20.47
CA GLN A 572 -20.78 -7.98 20.30
C GLN A 572 -21.50 -8.86 21.32
N SER A 573 -22.79 -8.60 21.50
CA SER A 573 -23.65 -9.41 22.36
C SER A 573 -23.78 -10.86 21.88
N ALA A 574 -23.89 -11.78 22.85
CA ALA A 574 -24.10 -13.20 22.56
C ALA A 574 -25.42 -13.45 21.80
N GLY A 575 -25.41 -14.40 20.87
CA GLY A 575 -26.61 -14.84 20.13
C GLY A 575 -26.92 -14.06 18.84
N LEU A 576 -26.19 -12.98 18.57
CA LEU A 576 -26.10 -12.36 17.24
C LEU A 576 -25.49 -13.35 16.23
N ARG A 577 -25.82 -13.20 14.94
CA ARG A 577 -25.34 -14.12 13.88
C ARG A 577 -25.01 -13.37 12.60
N ILE A 578 -23.79 -13.57 12.10
CA ILE A 578 -23.38 -13.14 10.76
C ILE A 578 -24.03 -14.05 9.71
N VAL A 579 -24.63 -13.46 8.68
CA VAL A 579 -25.26 -14.14 7.54
C VAL A 579 -24.86 -13.42 6.26
N THR A 580 -24.54 -14.16 5.20
CA THR A 580 -24.26 -13.59 3.87
C THR A 580 -25.56 -13.37 3.10
N THR A 581 -25.71 -12.19 2.51
CA THR A 581 -26.81 -11.74 1.65
C THR A 581 -26.28 -11.43 0.24
N PRO A 582 -27.12 -11.50 -0.82
CA PRO A 582 -26.66 -11.22 -2.18
C PRO A 582 -26.29 -9.75 -2.43
N GLU A 583 -26.98 -8.82 -1.77
CA GLU A 583 -26.90 -7.38 -2.04
C GLU A 583 -25.92 -6.64 -1.10
N HIS A 584 -25.86 -7.07 0.16
CA HIS A 584 -25.13 -6.38 1.23
C HIS A 584 -23.97 -7.21 1.82
N GLY A 585 -23.59 -8.31 1.18
CA GLY A 585 -22.49 -9.15 1.67
C GLY A 585 -22.80 -9.76 3.05
N LYS A 586 -21.85 -9.75 3.97
CA LYS A 586 -22.06 -10.26 5.33
C LYS A 586 -22.75 -9.20 6.20
N VAL A 587 -23.76 -9.61 6.95
CA VAL A 587 -24.55 -8.71 7.80
C VAL A 587 -24.84 -9.37 9.16
N VAL A 588 -24.97 -8.58 10.22
CA VAL A 588 -25.36 -9.06 11.55
C VAL A 588 -26.89 -9.18 11.65
N THR A 589 -27.34 -10.37 12.02
CA THR A 589 -28.75 -10.72 12.19
C THR A 589 -29.04 -11.19 13.62
N ARG A 590 -30.33 -11.39 13.92
CA ARG A 590 -30.84 -11.74 15.28
C ARG A 590 -30.60 -10.65 16.32
N VAL A 591 -30.48 -9.39 15.89
CA VAL A 591 -30.53 -8.22 16.77
C VAL A 591 -31.82 -8.24 17.57
N ARG A 592 -31.70 -8.07 18.89
CA ARG A 592 -32.79 -8.00 19.86
C ARG A 592 -32.60 -6.81 20.79
N ASP A 593 -33.63 -6.49 21.58
CA ASP A 593 -33.52 -5.53 22.67
C ASP A 593 -32.32 -5.86 23.60
N GLY A 594 -31.57 -4.83 23.99
CA GLY A 594 -30.36 -4.91 24.82
C GLY A 594 -29.12 -5.48 24.14
N SER A 595 -29.18 -5.94 22.89
CA SER A 595 -28.00 -6.41 22.16
C SER A 595 -27.19 -5.24 21.60
N HIS A 596 -25.88 -5.42 21.39
CA HIS A 596 -25.00 -4.37 20.90
C HIS A 596 -23.85 -4.89 20.02
N LEU A 597 -23.28 -3.98 19.23
CA LEU A 597 -21.96 -4.08 18.56
C LEU A 597 -21.00 -3.05 19.19
N ARG A 598 -19.70 -3.32 19.15
CA ARG A 598 -18.61 -2.45 19.65
C ARG A 598 -17.52 -2.29 18.60
N TRP A 599 -17.03 -1.09 18.40
CA TRP A 599 -15.75 -0.82 17.76
C TRP A 599 -14.83 -0.03 18.69
N THR A 600 -13.59 -0.48 18.85
CA THR A 600 -12.66 0.09 19.83
C THR A 600 -11.88 1.28 19.28
N ASN A 601 -11.64 2.28 20.15
CA ASN A 601 -10.73 3.40 19.92
C ASN A 601 -10.96 4.17 18.59
N VAL A 602 -12.22 4.51 18.36
CA VAL A 602 -12.70 5.39 17.28
C VAL A 602 -12.38 6.85 17.63
N ASN A 603 -11.74 7.55 16.70
CA ASN A 603 -11.38 8.97 16.80
C ASN A 603 -12.55 9.85 16.37
N PHE A 604 -13.48 10.10 17.29
CA PHE A 604 -14.70 10.87 17.02
C PHE A 604 -14.47 12.37 16.82
N ALA A 605 -13.34 12.92 17.27
CA ALA A 605 -12.86 14.22 16.82
C ALA A 605 -11.45 14.55 17.32
N ASP A 606 -10.48 14.58 16.42
CA ASP A 606 -9.62 15.76 16.24
C ASP A 606 -10.27 16.77 15.27
N GLY A 607 -11.32 16.39 14.52
CA GLY A 607 -11.97 17.20 13.48
C GLY A 607 -13.37 16.80 13.01
N SER A 608 -13.85 17.50 11.97
CA SER A 608 -15.00 17.11 11.14
C SER A 608 -14.52 16.65 9.75
N ALA A 609 -15.34 15.93 8.97
CA ALA A 609 -14.92 15.42 7.66
C ALA A 609 -14.74 16.52 6.61
N ALA A 610 -15.40 17.67 6.79
CA ALA A 610 -15.27 18.86 5.94
C ALA A 610 -14.28 19.90 6.48
N GLY A 611 -13.68 19.66 7.65
CA GLY A 611 -12.63 20.50 8.23
C GLY A 611 -13.05 21.88 8.75
N PHE A 612 -14.35 22.17 8.79
CA PHE A 612 -14.89 23.43 9.29
C PHE A 612 -14.72 23.55 10.82
N ALA A 613 -13.85 24.46 11.25
CA ALA A 613 -13.59 24.69 12.68
C ALA A 613 -14.82 25.17 13.47
N ASP A 614 -15.81 25.74 12.78
CA ASP A 614 -17.12 26.16 13.27
C ASP A 614 -18.19 25.06 13.26
N GLN A 615 -17.93 23.90 12.62
CA GLN A 615 -18.80 22.72 12.62
C GLN A 615 -18.26 21.57 13.50
N LYS A 616 -17.25 21.84 14.34
CA LYS A 616 -16.87 20.93 15.44
C LYS A 616 -18.12 20.62 16.29
N GLY A 617 -18.43 19.34 16.48
CA GLY A 617 -19.67 18.90 17.14
C GLY A 617 -20.77 18.39 16.21
N GLN A 618 -20.60 18.44 14.88
CA GLN A 618 -21.60 18.00 13.90
C GLN A 618 -21.09 16.81 13.07
N LEU A 619 -21.09 15.61 13.65
CA LEU A 619 -20.94 14.37 12.88
C LEU A 619 -22.29 13.70 12.68
N ARG A 620 -22.56 13.20 11.48
CA ARG A 620 -23.76 12.42 11.18
C ARG A 620 -23.41 10.95 11.03
N LEU A 621 -23.91 10.14 11.97
CA LEU A 621 -23.82 8.69 11.90
C LEU A 621 -25.00 8.13 11.11
N HIS A 622 -24.68 7.27 10.15
CA HIS A 622 -25.60 6.50 9.32
C HIS A 622 -25.46 5.02 9.65
N ALA A 623 -26.56 4.28 9.75
CA ALA A 623 -26.57 2.83 9.84
C ALA A 623 -27.43 2.22 8.73
N THR A 624 -26.84 1.33 7.93
CA THR A 624 -27.56 0.57 6.89
C THR A 624 -28.13 -0.70 7.50
N VAL A 625 -29.46 -0.81 7.50
CA VAL A 625 -30.22 -1.85 8.21
C VAL A 625 -31.38 -2.41 7.37
N ALA A 626 -31.72 -3.69 7.57
CA ALA A 626 -32.93 -4.30 7.02
C ALA A 626 -34.00 -4.40 8.12
N PRO A 627 -35.02 -3.52 8.14
CA PRO A 627 -35.93 -3.42 9.28
C PRO A 627 -36.94 -4.55 9.35
N LYS A 628 -37.21 -5.07 10.56
CA LYS A 628 -38.24 -6.09 10.79
C LYS A 628 -39.29 -5.63 11.81
N ALA A 629 -39.05 -5.82 13.11
CA ALA A 629 -39.93 -5.26 14.14
C ALA A 629 -39.72 -3.74 14.31
N GLY A 630 -38.60 -3.21 13.81
CA GLY A 630 -38.17 -1.84 14.09
C GLY A 630 -37.58 -1.72 15.49
N GLY A 631 -37.25 -0.49 15.90
CA GLY A 631 -36.64 -0.20 17.19
C GLY A 631 -35.84 1.10 17.14
N VAL A 632 -34.83 1.20 18.00
CA VAL A 632 -33.89 2.32 18.05
C VAL A 632 -32.47 1.75 18.07
N ILE A 633 -31.55 2.44 17.38
CA ILE A 633 -30.11 2.24 17.52
C ILE A 633 -29.56 3.44 18.29
N GLU A 634 -29.01 3.17 19.46
CA GLU A 634 -28.33 4.14 20.31
C GLU A 634 -26.82 4.08 20.04
N ALA A 635 -26.23 5.21 19.66
CA ALA A 635 -24.79 5.38 19.62
C ALA A 635 -24.31 5.81 21.00
N ARG A 636 -23.52 4.96 21.65
CA ARG A 636 -22.94 5.18 22.98
C ARG A 636 -21.43 5.08 22.94
N ILE A 637 -20.75 5.77 23.86
CA ILE A 637 -19.30 5.70 24.00
C ILE A 637 -18.87 4.93 25.27
N ASP A 638 -17.73 4.27 25.18
CA ASP A 638 -16.94 3.61 26.23
C ASP A 638 -17.59 2.40 26.93
N SER A 639 -18.92 2.29 26.98
CA SER A 639 -19.62 1.05 27.35
C SER A 639 -21.04 0.99 26.78
N PRO A 640 -21.70 -0.18 26.76
CA PRO A 640 -23.10 -0.30 26.34
C PRO A 640 -24.09 0.53 27.18
N ASN A 641 -23.69 0.96 28.38
CA ASN A 641 -24.48 1.84 29.25
C ASN A 641 -23.83 3.23 29.42
N GLY A 642 -22.83 3.55 28.59
CA GLY A 642 -22.08 4.81 28.65
C GLY A 642 -22.88 6.00 28.09
N PRO A 643 -22.25 7.18 28.00
CA PRO A 643 -22.87 8.39 27.47
C PRO A 643 -23.55 8.12 26.11
N LEU A 644 -24.80 8.54 25.99
CA LEU A 644 -25.56 8.50 24.75
C LEU A 644 -25.18 9.72 23.91
N VAL A 645 -24.56 9.49 22.76
CA VAL A 645 -24.03 10.56 21.90
C VAL A 645 -24.87 10.78 20.65
N GLY A 646 -25.71 9.79 20.28
CA GLY A 646 -26.74 9.92 19.26
C GLY A 646 -27.76 8.77 19.29
N SER A 647 -28.90 8.94 18.63
CA SER A 647 -29.97 7.94 18.60
C SER A 647 -30.76 8.02 17.29
N MET A 648 -31.00 6.88 16.64
CA MET A 648 -31.74 6.79 15.39
C MET A 648 -32.90 5.79 15.48
N THR A 649 -34.08 6.20 15.04
CA THR A 649 -35.27 5.33 14.97
C THR A 649 -35.23 4.49 13.70
N VAL A 650 -35.41 3.18 13.85
CA VAL A 650 -35.57 2.22 12.76
C VAL A 650 -37.06 1.84 12.67
N PRO A 651 -37.79 2.20 11.60
CA PRO A 651 -39.21 1.85 11.48
C PRO A 651 -39.39 0.33 11.30
N PRO A 652 -40.57 -0.25 11.60
CA PRO A 652 -40.87 -1.64 11.25
C PRO A 652 -40.82 -1.86 9.72
N GLY A 653 -40.52 -3.09 9.28
CA GLY A 653 -40.34 -3.40 7.86
C GLY A 653 -40.44 -4.89 7.51
N SER A 654 -40.13 -5.20 6.25
CA SER A 654 -40.22 -6.54 5.63
C SER A 654 -39.15 -7.52 6.13
N GLY A 655 -38.02 -7.02 6.63
CA GLY A 655 -36.80 -7.77 6.90
C GLY A 655 -35.97 -8.07 5.65
N THR A 656 -36.34 -7.54 4.49
CA THR A 656 -35.63 -7.73 3.21
C THR A 656 -35.18 -6.42 2.58
N ASP A 657 -35.96 -5.35 2.74
CA ASP A 657 -35.64 -4.03 2.17
C ASP A 657 -34.67 -3.28 3.07
N TRP A 658 -33.60 -2.75 2.49
CA TRP A 658 -32.56 -2.03 3.21
C TRP A 658 -32.85 -0.52 3.27
N VAL A 659 -32.65 0.07 4.44
CA VAL A 659 -32.80 1.51 4.70
C VAL A 659 -31.58 2.05 5.42
N THR A 660 -31.35 3.35 5.30
CA THR A 660 -30.33 4.05 6.09
C THR A 660 -31.02 4.85 7.20
N ALA A 661 -30.81 4.44 8.45
CA ALA A 661 -31.18 5.23 9.62
C ALA A 661 -30.04 6.22 9.92
N THR A 662 -30.34 7.43 10.40
CA THR A 662 -29.33 8.49 10.61
C THR A 662 -29.54 9.21 11.93
N THR A 663 -28.46 9.63 12.60
CA THR A 663 -28.52 10.55 13.74
C THR A 663 -27.33 11.51 13.75
N TRP A 664 -27.47 12.62 14.45
CA TRP A 664 -26.34 13.47 14.80
C TRP A 664 -25.62 12.91 16.04
N ILE A 665 -24.30 13.03 16.04
CA ILE A 665 -23.40 12.64 17.13
C ILE A 665 -22.79 13.91 17.69
N ASP A 666 -23.00 14.16 18.98
CA ASP A 666 -22.38 15.29 19.68
C ASP A 666 -20.89 15.01 19.92
N THR A 667 -20.03 15.69 19.15
CA THR A 667 -18.56 15.62 19.28
C THR A 667 -17.96 16.88 19.91
N SER A 668 -18.76 17.64 20.66
CA SER A 668 -18.26 18.76 21.49
C SER A 668 -17.26 18.28 22.56
N PRO A 669 -16.37 19.14 23.08
CA PRO A 669 -15.27 18.74 23.96
C PRO A 669 -15.66 17.96 25.23
N ASP A 670 -16.88 18.13 25.73
CA ASP A 670 -17.41 17.45 26.92
C ASP A 670 -18.30 16.23 26.57
N ALA A 671 -18.42 15.89 25.28
CA ALA A 671 -19.24 14.79 24.75
C ALA A 671 -18.35 13.68 24.13
N ALA A 672 -18.51 13.35 22.85
CA ALA A 672 -17.71 12.30 22.19
C ALA A 672 -16.36 12.79 21.64
N ASN A 673 -15.77 13.88 22.16
CA ASN A 673 -14.53 14.41 21.58
C ASN A 673 -13.30 13.53 21.90
N GLY A 674 -12.55 13.16 20.87
CA GLY A 674 -11.34 12.35 20.98
C GLY A 674 -11.57 10.86 20.71
N PHE A 675 -10.83 10.00 21.43
CA PHE A 675 -10.80 8.56 21.20
C PHE A 675 -11.71 7.80 22.17
N HIS A 676 -12.70 7.08 21.63
CA HIS A 676 -13.68 6.32 22.42
C HIS A 676 -13.97 4.95 21.81
N ASP A 677 -14.48 4.03 22.62
CA ASP A 677 -15.13 2.83 22.07
C ASP A 677 -16.55 3.16 21.62
N LEU A 678 -16.85 3.04 20.33
CA LEU A 678 -18.21 3.15 19.80
C LEU A 678 -19.01 1.89 20.11
N TYR A 679 -20.17 2.04 20.74
CA TYR A 679 -21.19 1.02 20.87
C TYR A 679 -22.44 1.41 20.09
N LEU A 680 -22.95 0.49 19.27
CA LEU A 680 -24.31 0.57 18.74
C LEU A 680 -25.17 -0.39 19.55
N VAL A 681 -26.02 0.17 20.42
CA VAL A 681 -26.91 -0.56 21.32
C VAL A 681 -28.32 -0.55 20.73
N PHE A 682 -28.94 -1.70 20.66
CA PHE A 682 -30.21 -1.91 19.98
C PHE A 682 -31.33 -2.06 20.98
N THR A 683 -32.32 -1.17 20.95
CA THR A 683 -33.47 -1.17 21.86
C THR A 683 -34.78 -1.30 21.11
N GLY A 684 -35.76 -2.00 21.68
CA GLY A 684 -37.03 -2.26 21.01
C GLY A 684 -37.94 -3.27 21.70
N GLY A 685 -38.93 -3.77 20.96
CA GLY A 685 -39.88 -4.77 21.46
C GLY A 685 -39.37 -6.22 21.35
N ASP A 686 -40.21 -7.16 21.77
CA ASP A 686 -39.92 -8.59 21.69
C ASP A 686 -39.64 -9.07 20.25
N GLY A 687 -38.61 -9.91 20.10
CA GLY A 687 -38.32 -10.61 18.85
C GLY A 687 -37.00 -10.20 18.20
N THR A 688 -36.99 -10.08 16.87
CA THR A 688 -35.82 -9.62 16.09
C THR A 688 -36.13 -8.26 15.49
N LEU A 689 -35.35 -7.25 15.87
CA LEU A 689 -35.60 -5.84 15.54
C LEU A 689 -35.32 -5.58 14.05
N PHE A 690 -34.11 -5.91 13.60
CA PHE A 690 -33.59 -5.67 12.25
C PHE A 690 -32.33 -6.53 11.99
N ALA A 691 -31.77 -6.45 10.78
CA ALA A 691 -30.38 -6.80 10.51
C ALA A 691 -29.55 -5.53 10.28
N VAL A 692 -28.24 -5.59 10.54
CA VAL A 692 -27.30 -4.46 10.39
C VAL A 692 -26.17 -4.87 9.44
N ASP A 693 -25.92 -4.05 8.43
CA ASP A 693 -24.83 -4.19 7.46
C ASP A 693 -23.62 -3.38 7.93
N ARG A 694 -23.78 -2.07 8.11
CA ARG A 694 -22.68 -1.18 8.50
C ARG A 694 -23.13 0.09 9.20
N ALA A 695 -22.17 0.73 9.83
CA ALA A 695 -22.23 2.12 10.24
C ALA A 695 -21.19 2.97 9.46
N GLU A 696 -21.56 4.20 9.11
CA GLU A 696 -20.72 5.14 8.36
C GLU A 696 -20.94 6.54 8.88
N PHE A 697 -19.91 7.39 8.88
CA PHE A 697 -20.04 8.78 9.32
C PHE A 697 -19.83 9.74 8.14
N SER A 698 -20.55 10.86 8.18
CA SER A 698 -20.32 12.04 7.34
C SER A 698 -20.39 13.31 8.21
N ASP A 699 -20.14 14.47 7.60
CA ASP A 699 -20.73 15.73 8.07
C ASP A 699 -22.26 15.76 7.82
#